data_AF-A0A914GFL3-F1
#
_entry.id   AF-A0A914GFL3-F1
#
_cell.length_a   1.000
_cell.length_b   1.000
_cell.length_c   1.000
_cell.angle_alpha   90.00
_cell.angle_beta   90.00
_cell.angle_gamma   90.00
#
_symmetry.space_group_name_H-M   'P 1'
#
loop_
_entity.id
_entity.type
_entity.pdbx_description
1 polymer ?
#
loop_
_entity_poly.entity_id
_entity_poly.type
_entity_poly.pdbx_seq_one_letter_code
_entity_poly.pdbx_strand_id
1 'polypeptide(L)'
;MDDDDIFIKKILTWFSRVSCHQDDVTIDGLYNGTVLADFLSTFDIEFFDEKWHDSIVYSDHNNSSSRIASVSSVASKVSDYFLLKLSRHLNGTSKWSVKPESIAMKEDRQELVKLIITVIFLSGTNAMLMGQLNDVFNETELQKIAEKLSILNTDVPTVCEDDRWLILHLIDKHKNEKESIEKEKLILTKQIEDLVEGKQHLEDEINQMHKSYDELSYKCDSYLAMIEQQKKRDNLSLNSEKQISILEKEVEKLQFQNRAFENEIQEKAMRISRLQDESIEIVSNYRELEAELTRAKASQSRLSEIKTESKEEEFLKKRIENYAAECSKLREQLLDMETFKVQSTNLQFINDDLEQRISELVENSHQMLADNSRLKRRLEELERSPMLIATRERYSDSPPSLLETINNNGTTNLYEERLEEIEKENATLKAKLDNIERKRTNMLSVQEETDEQRKTTQEVLQAKLSSYRVMCEDAETKLKKVEEDLAFATARNSEQQIEIERLKGEVAMTTKTLKEKDQALHDYVELHIQTNEALGSTTIGDEAKLKLDFVQMKVKNDKLQQELRAMTNHRDQLIQEQRLIATHWYQTMLERHGDASSRSSQINGGNKNIFEESQQPLSSRPSTSLSTTSAATESTGGFIRQASRRFGIFNKKN
;
A
#
# COMPACT_ATOMS: atom_id res chain seq x y z
N MET A 1 -63.15 -100.50 14.79
CA MET A 1 -63.27 -99.90 13.44
C MET A 1 -64.75 -99.80 13.18
N ASP A 2 -65.23 -98.59 12.89
CA ASP A 2 -66.65 -98.40 12.58
C ASP A 2 -67.02 -99.21 11.34
N ASP A 3 -68.21 -99.82 11.32
CA ASP A 3 -68.71 -100.61 10.19
C ASP A 3 -68.63 -99.81 8.86
N ASP A 4 -68.73 -98.48 8.93
CA ASP A 4 -68.61 -97.57 7.79
C ASP A 4 -67.18 -97.46 7.22
N ASP A 5 -66.12 -97.62 8.02
CA ASP A 5 -64.72 -97.59 7.54
C ASP A 5 -64.41 -98.83 6.69
N ILE A 6 -64.95 -99.98 7.10
CA ILE A 6 -64.80 -101.24 6.37
C ILE A 6 -65.59 -101.15 5.05
N PHE A 7 -66.78 -100.56 5.10
CA PHE A 7 -67.61 -100.32 3.93
C PHE A 7 -66.92 -99.40 2.91
N ILE A 8 -66.43 -98.22 3.33
CA ILE A 8 -65.75 -97.25 2.44
C ILE A 8 -64.49 -97.86 1.81
N LYS A 9 -63.68 -98.61 2.57
CA LYS A 9 -62.48 -99.29 2.01
C LYS A 9 -62.83 -100.33 0.95
N LYS A 10 -63.91 -101.08 1.14
CA LYS A 10 -64.40 -102.03 0.13
C LYS A 10 -64.97 -101.33 -1.09
N ILE A 11 -65.65 -100.19 -0.91
CA ILE A 11 -66.11 -99.35 -2.02
C ILE A 11 -64.93 -98.81 -2.84
N LEU A 12 -63.88 -98.29 -2.20
CA LEU A 12 -62.66 -97.88 -2.89
C LEU A 12 -62.04 -99.03 -3.68
N THR A 13 -62.00 -100.24 -3.08
CA THR A 13 -61.53 -101.45 -3.77
C THR A 13 -62.38 -101.75 -5.01
N TRP A 14 -63.70 -101.62 -4.90
CA TRP A 14 -64.60 -101.82 -6.03
C TRP A 14 -64.41 -100.75 -7.12
N PHE A 15 -64.37 -99.46 -6.76
CA PHE A 15 -64.13 -98.36 -7.71
C PHE A 15 -62.78 -98.51 -8.42
N SER A 16 -61.72 -98.94 -7.73
CA SER A 16 -60.41 -99.21 -8.36
C SER A 16 -60.43 -100.38 -9.36
N ARG A 17 -61.43 -101.27 -9.30
CA ARG A 17 -61.63 -102.35 -10.30
C ARG A 17 -62.41 -101.88 -11.52
N VAL A 18 -63.20 -100.81 -11.38
CA VAL A 18 -64.09 -100.30 -12.43
C VAL A 18 -63.41 -99.19 -13.21
N SER A 19 -62.74 -98.26 -12.52
CA SER A 19 -62.02 -97.14 -13.11
C SER A 19 -60.60 -97.55 -13.50
N CYS A 20 -60.17 -97.26 -14.73
CA CYS A 20 -58.88 -97.70 -15.30
C CYS A 20 -57.63 -97.06 -14.67
N HIS A 21 -57.77 -96.19 -13.66
CA HIS A 21 -56.68 -95.48 -12.99
C HIS A 21 -56.50 -95.99 -11.55
N GLN A 22 -55.76 -97.09 -11.39
CA GLN A 22 -55.58 -97.76 -10.09
C GLN A 22 -54.79 -96.94 -9.06
N ASP A 23 -53.98 -95.97 -9.50
CA ASP A 23 -53.04 -95.25 -8.64
C ASP A 23 -53.65 -94.02 -7.93
N ASP A 24 -54.85 -93.57 -8.30
CA ASP A 24 -55.46 -92.31 -7.80
C ASP A 24 -56.72 -92.51 -6.91
N VAL A 25 -57.17 -93.75 -6.70
CA VAL A 25 -58.38 -94.05 -5.91
C VAL A 25 -58.09 -93.98 -4.42
N THR A 26 -58.22 -92.78 -3.85
CA THR A 26 -57.98 -92.48 -2.43
C THR A 26 -59.26 -92.08 -1.70
N ILE A 27 -59.23 -92.15 -0.35
CA ILE A 27 -60.36 -91.66 0.47
C ILE A 27 -60.55 -90.15 0.32
N ASP A 28 -59.47 -89.39 0.15
CA ASP A 28 -59.51 -87.95 -0.12
C ASP A 28 -60.15 -87.67 -1.49
N GLY A 29 -59.90 -88.55 -2.46
CA GLY A 29 -60.57 -88.60 -3.76
C GLY A 29 -62.09 -88.82 -3.70
N LEU A 30 -62.60 -89.44 -2.63
CA LEU A 30 -64.04 -89.51 -2.38
C LEU A 30 -64.58 -88.21 -1.77
N TYR A 31 -63.81 -87.57 -0.88
CA TYR A 31 -64.21 -86.33 -0.21
C TYR A 31 -64.07 -85.07 -1.08
N ASN A 32 -63.33 -85.13 -2.18
CA ASN A 32 -63.26 -84.05 -3.18
C ASN A 32 -64.09 -84.34 -4.45
N GLY A 33 -64.67 -85.55 -4.55
CA GLY A 33 -65.57 -85.98 -5.62
C GLY A 33 -64.89 -86.54 -6.88
N THR A 34 -63.55 -86.56 -6.97
CA THR A 34 -62.85 -87.01 -8.18
C THR A 34 -63.07 -88.49 -8.47
N VAL A 35 -62.95 -89.35 -7.46
CA VAL A 35 -63.16 -90.81 -7.59
C VAL A 35 -64.59 -91.14 -8.02
N LEU A 36 -65.57 -90.37 -7.53
CA LEU A 36 -66.97 -90.53 -7.93
C LEU A 36 -67.19 -90.04 -9.37
N ALA A 37 -66.55 -88.94 -9.78
CA ALA A 37 -66.63 -88.45 -11.15
C ALA A 37 -66.01 -89.44 -12.15
N ASP A 38 -64.84 -90.01 -11.84
CA ASP A 38 -64.18 -91.05 -12.65
C ASP A 38 -65.05 -92.30 -12.82
N PHE A 39 -65.69 -92.73 -11.73
CA PHE A 39 -66.60 -93.87 -11.77
C PHE A 39 -67.84 -93.58 -12.62
N LEU A 40 -68.46 -92.40 -12.43
CA LEU A 40 -69.68 -92.02 -13.13
C LEU A 40 -69.46 -91.76 -14.63
N SER A 41 -68.32 -91.18 -15.01
CA SER A 41 -67.94 -91.01 -16.42
C SER A 41 -67.74 -92.36 -17.10
N THR A 42 -67.19 -93.35 -16.39
CA THR A 42 -67.06 -94.74 -16.90
C THR A 42 -68.41 -95.46 -17.01
N PHE A 43 -69.38 -95.09 -16.17
CA PHE A 43 -70.71 -95.71 -16.13
C PHE A 43 -71.62 -95.30 -17.30
N ASP A 44 -71.74 -93.98 -17.57
CA ASP A 44 -72.58 -93.45 -18.65
C ASP A 44 -71.94 -92.17 -19.23
N ILE A 45 -71.01 -92.36 -20.18
CA ILE A 45 -70.21 -91.29 -20.82
C ILE A 45 -71.11 -90.24 -21.50
N GLU A 46 -72.29 -90.62 -21.98
CA GLU A 46 -73.18 -89.67 -22.67
C GLU A 46 -73.81 -88.65 -21.71
N PHE A 47 -74.07 -89.05 -20.46
CA PHE A 47 -74.66 -88.15 -19.45
C PHE A 47 -73.60 -87.47 -18.58
N PHE A 48 -72.57 -88.22 -18.22
CA PHE A 48 -71.41 -87.76 -17.45
C PHE A 48 -70.26 -87.48 -18.41
N ASP A 49 -70.43 -86.42 -19.21
CA ASP A 49 -69.51 -86.08 -20.29
C ASP A 49 -68.11 -85.63 -19.82
N GLU A 50 -67.16 -85.67 -20.75
CA GLU A 50 -65.76 -85.31 -20.51
C GLU A 50 -65.62 -83.87 -19.98
N LYS A 51 -66.47 -82.94 -20.43
CA LYS A 51 -66.45 -81.55 -19.95
C LYS A 51 -66.85 -81.42 -18.49
N TRP A 52 -67.88 -82.14 -18.06
CA TRP A 52 -68.28 -82.18 -16.65
C TRP A 52 -67.21 -82.88 -15.80
N HIS A 53 -66.69 -84.00 -16.29
CA HIS A 53 -65.63 -84.75 -15.62
C HIS A 53 -64.36 -83.90 -15.40
N ASP A 54 -63.87 -83.23 -16.44
CA ASP A 54 -62.70 -82.34 -16.38
C ASP A 54 -62.90 -81.18 -15.39
N SER A 55 -64.13 -80.65 -15.30
CA SER A 55 -64.45 -79.55 -14.38
C SER A 55 -64.29 -79.94 -12.90
N ILE A 56 -64.33 -81.25 -12.62
CA ILE A 56 -64.15 -81.80 -11.28
C ILE A 56 -62.69 -82.20 -11.07
N VAL A 57 -62.10 -82.96 -11.99
CA VAL A 57 -60.75 -83.54 -11.85
C VAL A 57 -59.63 -82.50 -11.85
N TYR A 58 -59.75 -81.43 -12.64
CA TYR A 58 -58.72 -80.38 -12.72
C TYR A 58 -58.96 -79.19 -11.76
N SER A 59 -59.91 -79.33 -10.83
CA SER A 59 -60.18 -78.25 -9.87
C SER A 59 -59.11 -78.18 -8.77
N ASP A 60 -58.82 -76.97 -8.25
CA ASP A 60 -57.84 -76.80 -7.17
C ASP A 60 -58.39 -77.31 -5.84
N HIS A 61 -58.26 -78.61 -5.60
CA HIS A 61 -58.78 -79.29 -4.42
C HIS A 61 -58.06 -78.94 -3.11
N ASN A 62 -57.00 -78.13 -3.14
CA ASN A 62 -56.41 -77.56 -1.91
C ASN A 62 -57.28 -76.43 -1.34
N ASN A 63 -58.14 -75.83 -2.17
CA ASN A 63 -59.11 -74.84 -1.74
C ASN A 63 -60.42 -75.51 -1.29
N SER A 64 -60.85 -75.18 -0.08
CA SER A 64 -62.11 -75.63 0.50
C SER A 64 -63.32 -75.34 -0.40
N SER A 65 -63.36 -74.14 -0.99
CA SER A 65 -64.47 -73.72 -1.85
C SER A 65 -64.56 -74.56 -3.12
N SER A 66 -63.41 -74.94 -3.69
CA SER A 66 -63.33 -75.81 -4.86
C SER A 66 -63.77 -77.24 -4.53
N ARG A 67 -63.34 -77.80 -3.39
CA ARG A 67 -63.81 -79.14 -2.94
C ARG A 67 -65.33 -79.19 -2.77
N ILE A 68 -65.92 -78.16 -2.15
CA ILE A 68 -67.39 -78.05 -2.02
C ILE A 68 -68.04 -77.99 -3.39
N ALA A 69 -67.52 -77.16 -4.31
CA ALA A 69 -68.06 -77.04 -5.66
C ALA A 69 -68.02 -78.37 -6.42
N SER A 70 -66.93 -79.13 -6.32
CA SER A 70 -66.74 -80.43 -6.97
C SER A 70 -67.70 -81.49 -6.42
N VAL A 71 -67.80 -81.65 -5.10
CA VAL A 71 -68.77 -82.59 -4.49
C VAL A 71 -70.21 -82.17 -4.76
N SER A 72 -70.50 -80.85 -4.77
CA SER A 72 -71.83 -80.33 -5.13
C SER A 72 -72.18 -80.64 -6.57
N SER A 73 -71.22 -80.52 -7.48
CA SER A 73 -71.38 -80.89 -8.90
C SER A 73 -71.70 -82.38 -9.04
N VAL A 74 -70.98 -83.26 -8.32
CA VAL A 74 -71.26 -84.71 -8.30
C VAL A 74 -72.66 -85.01 -7.78
N ALA A 75 -73.02 -84.50 -6.60
CA ALA A 75 -74.32 -84.76 -5.99
C ALA A 75 -75.48 -84.22 -6.86
N SER A 76 -75.31 -83.03 -7.45
CA SER A 76 -76.30 -82.44 -8.36
C SER A 76 -76.46 -83.29 -9.62
N LYS A 77 -75.35 -83.68 -10.26
CA LYS A 77 -75.39 -84.46 -11.51
C LYS A 77 -75.98 -85.86 -11.30
N VAL A 78 -75.70 -86.50 -10.17
CA VAL A 78 -76.35 -87.75 -9.76
C VAL A 78 -77.86 -87.55 -9.58
N SER A 79 -78.28 -86.48 -8.90
CA SER A 79 -79.70 -86.15 -8.76
C SER A 79 -80.37 -85.89 -10.12
N ASP A 80 -79.69 -85.21 -11.04
CA ASP A 80 -80.18 -84.98 -12.40
C ASP A 80 -80.32 -86.30 -13.17
N TYR A 81 -79.42 -87.26 -12.97
CA TYR A 81 -79.52 -88.58 -13.58
C TYR A 81 -80.77 -89.33 -13.08
N PHE A 82 -81.00 -89.32 -11.77
CA PHE A 82 -82.21 -89.89 -11.16
C PHE A 82 -83.46 -89.29 -11.79
N LEU A 83 -83.49 -87.98 -11.96
CA LEU A 83 -84.65 -87.27 -12.51
C LEU A 83 -84.84 -87.53 -14.01
N LEU A 84 -83.79 -87.38 -14.81
CA LEU A 84 -83.88 -87.33 -16.27
C LEU A 84 -83.88 -88.73 -16.91
N LYS A 85 -83.07 -89.65 -16.39
CA LYS A 85 -82.91 -91.02 -16.93
C LYS A 85 -83.77 -92.02 -16.17
N LEU A 86 -83.82 -91.95 -14.85
CA LEU A 86 -84.58 -92.90 -14.03
C LEU A 86 -86.01 -92.44 -13.69
N SER A 87 -86.39 -91.21 -14.07
CA SER A 87 -87.69 -90.61 -13.77
C SER A 87 -88.05 -90.64 -12.29
N ARG A 88 -87.09 -90.33 -11.42
CA ARG A 88 -87.19 -90.39 -9.96
C ARG A 88 -86.66 -89.13 -9.31
N HIS A 89 -87.32 -88.63 -8.27
CA HIS A 89 -86.96 -87.34 -7.65
C HIS A 89 -86.17 -87.52 -6.34
N LEU A 90 -84.84 -87.65 -6.45
CA LEU A 90 -83.95 -87.86 -5.31
C LEU A 90 -84.07 -86.73 -4.25
N ASN A 91 -84.13 -85.47 -4.70
CA ASN A 91 -84.24 -84.27 -3.86
C ASN A 91 -85.62 -84.07 -3.22
N GLY A 92 -86.57 -84.97 -3.45
CA GLY A 92 -87.94 -84.88 -2.92
C GLY A 92 -88.04 -85.37 -1.48
N THR A 93 -87.01 -86.08 -1.02
CA THR A 93 -86.90 -86.59 0.34
C THR A 93 -85.66 -86.02 1.01
N SER A 94 -85.84 -85.38 2.17
CA SER A 94 -84.72 -84.85 2.98
C SER A 94 -83.77 -85.95 3.48
N LYS A 95 -84.19 -87.21 3.42
CA LYS A 95 -83.44 -88.39 3.85
C LYS A 95 -82.28 -88.72 2.90
N TRP A 96 -82.48 -88.56 1.59
CA TRP A 96 -81.52 -88.92 0.54
C TRP A 96 -80.86 -87.71 -0.13
N SER A 97 -81.29 -86.50 0.22
CA SER A 97 -80.57 -85.27 -0.13
C SER A 97 -79.23 -85.22 0.60
N VAL A 98 -78.15 -85.17 -0.19
CA VAL A 98 -76.77 -85.11 0.30
C VAL A 98 -76.38 -83.66 0.56
N LYS A 99 -75.67 -83.40 1.67
CA LYS A 99 -75.09 -82.08 1.98
C LYS A 99 -73.61 -82.02 1.57
N PRO A 100 -73.26 -81.40 0.43
CA PRO A 100 -71.89 -81.40 -0.08
C PRO A 100 -70.88 -80.74 0.87
N GLU A 101 -71.28 -79.72 1.62
CA GLU A 101 -70.40 -79.04 2.58
C GLU A 101 -69.99 -79.95 3.74
N SER A 102 -70.89 -80.84 4.18
CA SER A 102 -70.59 -81.82 5.23
C SER A 102 -69.56 -82.85 4.77
N ILE A 103 -69.60 -83.26 3.51
CA ILE A 103 -68.62 -84.19 2.92
C ILE A 103 -67.28 -83.48 2.71
N ALA A 104 -67.28 -82.34 2.02
CA ALA A 104 -66.06 -81.68 1.57
C ALA A 104 -65.27 -80.98 2.70
N MET A 105 -65.95 -80.46 3.73
CA MET A 105 -65.30 -79.73 4.85
C MET A 105 -65.17 -80.55 6.13
N LYS A 106 -66.22 -81.30 6.47
CA LYS A 106 -66.34 -81.99 7.77
C LYS A 106 -66.03 -83.48 7.67
N GLU A 107 -65.80 -83.98 6.45
CA GLU A 107 -65.55 -85.39 6.17
C GLU A 107 -66.64 -86.28 6.80
N ASP A 108 -67.89 -85.81 6.71
CA ASP A 108 -69.05 -86.49 7.28
C ASP A 108 -69.31 -87.80 6.54
N ARG A 109 -68.97 -88.90 7.23
CA ARG A 109 -69.06 -90.26 6.71
C ARG A 109 -70.48 -90.66 6.38
N GLN A 110 -71.48 -90.19 7.13
CA GLN A 110 -72.87 -90.57 6.87
C GLN A 110 -73.37 -89.94 5.57
N GLU A 111 -73.03 -88.67 5.33
CA GLU A 111 -73.36 -87.98 4.09
C GLU A 111 -72.61 -88.58 2.89
N LEU A 112 -71.33 -88.96 3.07
CA LEU A 112 -70.57 -89.65 2.02
C LEU A 112 -71.16 -91.02 1.69
N VAL A 113 -71.54 -91.81 2.70
CA VAL A 113 -72.18 -93.12 2.49
C VAL A 113 -73.53 -92.97 1.78
N LYS A 114 -74.33 -91.93 2.08
CA LYS A 114 -75.57 -91.64 1.32
C LYS A 114 -75.27 -91.42 -0.15
N LEU A 115 -74.29 -90.56 -0.47
CA LEU A 115 -73.90 -90.29 -1.85
C LEU A 115 -73.42 -91.57 -2.56
N ILE A 116 -72.56 -92.36 -1.91
CA ILE A 116 -72.08 -93.65 -2.43
C ILE A 116 -73.24 -94.62 -2.69
N ILE A 117 -74.19 -94.75 -1.77
CA ILE A 117 -75.36 -95.63 -1.95
C ILE A 117 -76.20 -95.18 -3.16
N THR A 118 -76.37 -93.86 -3.35
CA THR A 118 -77.08 -93.34 -4.53
C THR A 118 -76.33 -93.62 -5.83
N VAL A 119 -75.00 -93.59 -5.83
CA VAL A 119 -74.16 -93.96 -6.98
C VAL A 119 -74.23 -95.47 -7.26
N ILE A 120 -74.15 -96.32 -6.23
CA ILE A 120 -74.32 -97.79 -6.37
C ILE A 120 -75.69 -98.13 -6.99
N PHE A 121 -76.74 -97.40 -6.60
CA PHE A 121 -78.07 -97.61 -7.16
C PHE A 121 -78.10 -97.38 -8.68
N LEU A 122 -77.37 -96.37 -9.19
CA LEU A 122 -77.22 -96.15 -10.63
C LEU A 122 -76.59 -97.38 -11.30
N SER A 123 -75.55 -97.94 -10.69
CA SER A 123 -74.86 -99.14 -11.17
C SER A 123 -75.74 -100.40 -11.19
N GLY A 124 -76.84 -100.42 -10.42
CA GLY A 124 -77.83 -101.51 -10.44
C GLY A 124 -78.47 -101.77 -11.80
N THR A 125 -78.38 -100.80 -12.72
CA THR A 125 -78.82 -100.95 -14.11
C THR A 125 -77.79 -101.63 -15.02
N ASN A 126 -76.55 -101.81 -14.57
CA ASN A 126 -75.45 -102.42 -15.31
C ASN A 126 -75.04 -103.75 -14.65
N ALA A 127 -75.40 -104.86 -15.30
CA ALA A 127 -75.16 -106.21 -14.78
C ALA A 127 -73.67 -106.54 -14.56
N MET A 128 -72.75 -105.94 -15.34
CA MET A 128 -71.30 -106.13 -15.20
C MET A 128 -70.78 -105.51 -13.90
N LEU A 129 -71.20 -104.27 -13.60
CA LEU A 129 -70.78 -103.56 -12.39
C LEU A 129 -71.31 -104.23 -11.12
N MET A 130 -72.56 -104.72 -11.17
CA MET A 130 -73.15 -105.49 -10.06
C MET A 130 -72.45 -106.83 -9.84
N GLY A 131 -72.00 -107.50 -10.91
CA GLY A 131 -71.16 -108.69 -10.81
C GLY A 131 -69.84 -108.41 -10.08
N GLN A 132 -69.15 -107.32 -10.45
CA GLN A 132 -67.91 -106.90 -9.79
C GLN A 132 -68.11 -106.47 -8.33
N LEU A 133 -69.28 -105.91 -7.99
CA LEU A 133 -69.63 -105.58 -6.61
C LEU A 133 -69.78 -106.85 -5.76
N ASN A 134 -70.43 -107.88 -6.31
CA ASN A 134 -70.59 -109.17 -5.62
C ASN A 134 -69.25 -109.88 -5.33
N ASP A 135 -68.22 -109.63 -6.14
CA ASP A 135 -66.87 -110.19 -5.94
C ASP A 135 -66.06 -109.46 -4.85
N VAL A 136 -66.51 -108.29 -4.37
CA VAL A 136 -65.81 -107.47 -3.37
C VAL A 136 -66.44 -107.61 -1.98
N PHE A 137 -67.76 -107.76 -1.92
CA PHE A 137 -68.53 -107.82 -0.68
C PHE A 137 -68.94 -109.26 -0.35
N ASN A 138 -68.97 -109.61 0.94
CA ASN A 138 -69.50 -110.91 1.35
C ASN A 138 -71.04 -110.90 1.35
N GLU A 139 -71.65 -112.07 1.45
CA GLU A 139 -73.11 -112.24 1.38
C GLU A 139 -73.87 -111.39 2.42
N THR A 140 -73.36 -111.31 3.66
CA THR A 140 -73.98 -110.50 4.72
C THR A 140 -73.91 -108.99 4.48
N GLU A 141 -72.84 -108.52 3.84
CA GLU A 141 -72.65 -107.11 3.49
C GLU A 141 -73.46 -106.73 2.25
N LEU A 142 -73.52 -107.61 1.26
CA LEU A 142 -74.40 -107.47 0.10
C LEU A 142 -75.86 -107.37 0.52
N GLN A 143 -76.27 -108.15 1.53
CA GLN A 143 -77.62 -108.06 2.10
C GLN A 143 -77.88 -106.68 2.73
N LYS A 144 -76.92 -106.11 3.47
CA LYS A 144 -77.02 -104.74 4.02
C LYS A 144 -77.10 -103.68 2.92
N ILE A 145 -76.33 -103.84 1.83
CA ILE A 145 -76.39 -102.93 0.67
C ILE A 145 -77.75 -103.05 -0.02
N ALA A 146 -78.22 -104.28 -0.27
CA ALA A 146 -79.50 -104.54 -0.89
C ALA A 146 -80.67 -103.97 -0.07
N GLU A 147 -80.62 -104.05 1.26
CA GLU A 147 -81.59 -103.41 2.15
C GLU A 147 -81.59 -101.88 1.98
N LYS A 148 -80.41 -101.23 2.00
CA LYS A 148 -80.28 -99.78 1.78
C LYS A 148 -80.78 -99.36 0.38
N LEU A 149 -80.49 -100.14 -0.65
CA LEU A 149 -80.99 -99.91 -2.02
C LEU A 149 -82.51 -100.11 -2.13
N SER A 150 -83.06 -101.10 -1.42
CA SER A 150 -84.51 -101.30 -1.34
C SER A 150 -85.20 -100.12 -0.66
N ILE A 151 -84.63 -99.61 0.44
CA ILE A 151 -85.14 -98.41 1.13
C ILE A 151 -85.10 -97.20 0.20
N LEU A 152 -83.98 -96.97 -0.51
CA LEU A 152 -83.88 -95.90 -1.51
C LEU A 152 -84.93 -96.05 -2.62
N ASN A 153 -85.14 -97.28 -3.10
CA ASN A 153 -86.12 -97.58 -4.15
C ASN A 153 -87.57 -97.27 -3.71
N THR A 154 -87.90 -97.47 -2.43
CA THR A 154 -89.22 -97.16 -1.86
C THR A 154 -89.37 -95.69 -1.51
N ASP A 155 -88.34 -95.07 -0.96
CA ASP A 155 -88.36 -93.67 -0.51
C ASP A 155 -88.34 -92.67 -1.68
N VAL A 156 -87.79 -93.06 -2.83
CA VAL A 156 -87.68 -92.19 -4.01
C VAL A 156 -88.68 -92.64 -5.09
N PRO A 157 -89.92 -92.11 -5.07
CA PRO A 157 -90.96 -92.50 -6.01
C PRO A 157 -90.66 -92.04 -7.44
N THR A 158 -91.27 -92.73 -8.40
CA THR A 158 -91.28 -92.31 -9.80
C THR A 158 -92.07 -91.01 -9.98
N VAL A 159 -91.51 -90.06 -10.70
CA VAL A 159 -92.10 -88.75 -11.00
C VAL A 159 -93.22 -88.93 -12.03
N CYS A 160 -94.38 -88.31 -11.79
CA CYS A 160 -95.48 -88.27 -12.75
C CYS A 160 -95.06 -87.47 -14.00
N GLU A 161 -95.58 -87.83 -15.19
CA GLU A 161 -95.19 -87.16 -16.46
C GLU A 161 -95.43 -85.65 -16.45
N ASP A 162 -96.46 -85.17 -15.74
CA ASP A 162 -96.78 -83.74 -15.62
C ASP A 162 -95.70 -82.95 -14.83
N ASP A 163 -95.21 -83.53 -13.73
CA ASP A 163 -94.14 -82.93 -12.91
C ASP A 163 -92.81 -82.91 -13.68
N ARG A 164 -92.56 -83.94 -14.51
CA ARG A 164 -91.38 -83.99 -15.39
C ARG A 164 -91.38 -82.84 -16.39
N TRP A 165 -92.52 -82.54 -16.99
CA TRP A 165 -92.67 -81.42 -17.93
C TRP A 165 -92.43 -80.07 -17.27
N LEU A 166 -92.98 -79.85 -16.07
CA LEU A 166 -92.77 -78.62 -15.31
C LEU A 166 -91.29 -78.42 -14.98
N ILE A 167 -90.59 -79.47 -14.54
CA ILE A 167 -89.17 -79.38 -14.22
C ILE A 167 -88.32 -79.11 -15.46
N LEU A 168 -88.59 -79.77 -16.60
CA LEU A 168 -87.89 -79.49 -17.85
C LEU A 168 -88.10 -78.04 -18.32
N HIS A 169 -89.32 -77.51 -18.18
CA HIS A 169 -89.61 -76.11 -18.53
C HIS A 169 -88.86 -75.12 -17.62
N LEU A 170 -88.77 -75.42 -16.31
CA LEU A 170 -87.98 -74.60 -15.37
C LEU A 170 -86.49 -74.64 -15.72
N ILE A 171 -85.93 -75.81 -16.08
CA ILE A 171 -84.53 -75.92 -16.51
C ILE A 171 -84.25 -75.03 -17.73
N ASP A 172 -85.12 -75.06 -18.74
CA ASP A 172 -84.96 -74.26 -19.95
C ASP A 172 -85.07 -72.75 -19.66
N LYS A 173 -86.01 -72.35 -18.80
CA LYS A 173 -86.13 -70.97 -18.33
C LYS A 173 -84.86 -70.49 -17.61
N HIS A 174 -84.34 -71.29 -16.67
CA HIS A 174 -83.13 -70.95 -15.93
C HIS A 174 -81.89 -70.88 -16.84
N LYS A 175 -81.83 -71.71 -17.89
CA LYS A 175 -80.76 -71.64 -18.90
C LYS A 175 -80.79 -70.31 -19.66
N ASN A 176 -81.96 -69.87 -20.10
CA ASN A 176 -82.12 -68.60 -20.81
C ASN A 176 -81.79 -67.39 -19.90
N GLU A 177 -82.19 -67.44 -18.62
CA GLU A 177 -81.82 -66.42 -17.63
C GLU A 177 -80.31 -66.37 -17.40
N LYS A 178 -79.65 -67.53 -17.32
CA LYS A 178 -78.18 -67.62 -17.19
C LYS A 178 -77.46 -66.98 -18.38
N GLU A 179 -77.88 -67.27 -19.61
CA GLU A 179 -77.30 -66.66 -20.81
C GLU A 179 -77.49 -65.13 -20.84
N SER A 180 -78.62 -64.62 -20.34
CA SER A 180 -78.86 -63.19 -20.19
C SER A 180 -77.90 -62.54 -19.18
N ILE A 181 -77.72 -63.18 -18.02
CA ILE A 181 -76.81 -62.71 -16.97
C ILE A 181 -75.36 -62.73 -17.47
N GLU A 182 -74.94 -63.74 -18.23
CA GLU A 182 -73.59 -63.80 -18.79
C GLU A 182 -73.32 -62.66 -19.79
N LYS A 183 -74.30 -62.28 -20.61
CA LYS A 183 -74.20 -61.12 -21.51
C LYS A 183 -74.07 -59.80 -20.73
N GLU A 184 -74.87 -59.63 -19.69
CA GLU A 184 -74.81 -58.43 -18.83
C GLU A 184 -73.48 -58.35 -18.08
N LYS A 185 -72.99 -59.48 -17.55
CA LYS A 185 -71.66 -59.59 -16.93
C LYS A 185 -70.56 -59.17 -17.90
N LEU A 186 -70.63 -59.58 -19.17
CA LEU A 186 -69.65 -59.19 -20.18
C LEU A 186 -69.64 -57.68 -20.42
N ILE A 187 -70.82 -57.06 -20.51
CA ILE A 187 -70.94 -55.60 -20.69
C ILE A 187 -70.35 -54.85 -19.49
N LEU A 188 -70.70 -55.27 -18.28
CA LEU A 188 -70.17 -54.66 -17.05
C LEU A 188 -68.65 -54.85 -16.93
N THR A 189 -68.12 -56.00 -17.33
CA THR A 189 -66.67 -56.27 -17.34
C THR A 189 -65.95 -55.28 -18.26
N LYS A 190 -66.49 -55.05 -19.46
CA LYS A 190 -65.93 -54.08 -20.40
C LYS A 190 -65.97 -52.65 -19.85
N GLN A 191 -67.08 -52.25 -19.20
CA GLN A 191 -67.19 -50.94 -18.57
C GLN A 191 -66.17 -50.76 -17.42
N ILE A 192 -65.89 -51.83 -16.67
CA ILE A 192 -64.85 -51.81 -15.63
C ILE A 192 -63.47 -51.62 -16.26
N GLU A 193 -63.15 -52.32 -17.35
CA GLU A 193 -61.89 -52.16 -18.08
C GLU A 193 -61.71 -50.71 -18.57
N ASP A 194 -62.71 -50.14 -19.23
CA ASP A 194 -62.70 -48.75 -19.72
C ASP A 194 -62.48 -47.74 -18.56
N LEU A 195 -63.11 -47.98 -17.41
CA LEU A 195 -62.93 -47.14 -16.21
C LEU A 195 -61.54 -47.29 -15.57
N VAL A 196 -60.96 -48.49 -15.61
CA VAL A 196 -59.60 -48.74 -15.11
C VAL A 196 -58.57 -48.04 -16.00
N GLU A 197 -58.72 -48.12 -17.32
CA GLU A 197 -57.87 -47.37 -18.26
C GLU A 197 -58.02 -45.85 -18.06
N GLY A 198 -59.25 -45.35 -17.93
CA GLY A 198 -59.51 -43.94 -17.64
C GLY A 198 -58.88 -43.47 -16.32
N LYS A 199 -58.92 -44.31 -15.28
CA LYS A 199 -58.25 -44.03 -14.00
C LYS A 199 -56.73 -43.95 -14.17
N GLN A 200 -56.14 -44.89 -14.91
CA GLN A 200 -54.69 -44.91 -15.15
C GLN A 200 -54.24 -43.65 -15.90
N HIS A 201 -54.98 -43.22 -16.92
CA HIS A 201 -54.69 -41.98 -17.65
C HIS A 201 -54.71 -40.75 -16.74
N LEU A 202 -55.70 -40.66 -15.84
CA LEU A 202 -55.79 -39.55 -14.88
C LEU A 202 -54.63 -39.58 -13.85
N GLU A 203 -54.21 -40.77 -13.41
CA GLU A 203 -53.05 -40.92 -12.52
C GLU A 203 -51.75 -40.48 -13.21
N ASP A 204 -51.56 -40.83 -14.48
CA ASP A 204 -50.41 -40.40 -15.27
C ASP A 204 -50.39 -38.88 -15.48
N GLU A 205 -51.55 -38.27 -15.74
CA GLU A 205 -51.70 -36.82 -15.90
C GLU A 205 -51.43 -36.07 -14.58
N ILE A 206 -51.91 -36.60 -13.45
CA ILE A 206 -51.60 -36.08 -12.11
C ILE A 206 -50.10 -36.17 -11.82
N ASN A 207 -49.45 -37.29 -12.17
CA ASN A 207 -48.01 -37.46 -11.98
C ASN A 207 -47.19 -36.49 -12.84
N GLN A 208 -47.64 -36.23 -14.06
CA GLN A 208 -47.00 -35.26 -14.96
C GLN A 208 -47.16 -33.82 -14.44
N MET A 209 -48.34 -33.48 -13.93
CA MET A 209 -48.60 -32.19 -13.28
C MET A 209 -47.75 -31.99 -12.02
N HIS A 210 -47.56 -33.03 -11.19
CA HIS A 210 -46.66 -32.95 -10.03
C HIS A 210 -45.20 -32.68 -10.43
N LYS A 211 -44.69 -33.37 -11.46
CA LYS A 211 -43.33 -33.09 -11.97
C LYS A 211 -43.17 -31.65 -12.44
N SER A 212 -44.15 -31.15 -13.19
CA SER A 212 -44.17 -29.75 -13.65
C SER A 212 -44.22 -28.76 -12.48
N TYR A 213 -45.00 -29.07 -11.43
CA TYR A 213 -45.06 -28.27 -10.21
C TYR A 213 -43.71 -28.22 -9.48
N ASP A 214 -43.04 -29.37 -9.31
CA ASP A 214 -41.73 -29.45 -8.65
C ASP A 214 -40.67 -28.65 -9.42
N GLU A 215 -40.66 -28.74 -10.75
CA GLU A 215 -39.79 -27.94 -11.61
C GLU A 215 -40.07 -26.43 -11.48
N LEU A 216 -41.34 -26.03 -11.42
CA LEU A 216 -41.73 -24.63 -11.23
C LEU A 216 -41.32 -24.14 -9.83
N SER A 217 -41.50 -24.97 -8.80
CA SER A 217 -41.10 -24.66 -7.43
C SER A 217 -39.59 -24.44 -7.33
N TYR A 218 -38.80 -25.33 -7.93
CA TYR A 218 -37.35 -25.19 -7.98
C TYR A 218 -36.90 -23.89 -8.70
N LYS A 219 -37.56 -23.54 -9.82
CA LYS A 219 -37.33 -22.28 -10.52
C LYS A 219 -37.67 -21.07 -9.64
N CYS A 220 -38.81 -21.10 -8.94
CA CYS A 220 -39.21 -20.04 -8.01
C CYS A 220 -38.17 -19.84 -6.88
N ASP A 221 -37.70 -20.93 -6.27
CA ASP A 221 -36.68 -20.87 -5.21
C ASP A 221 -35.35 -20.30 -5.74
N SER A 222 -34.95 -20.70 -6.96
CA SER A 222 -33.77 -20.15 -7.64
C SER A 222 -33.92 -18.64 -7.89
N TYR A 223 -35.08 -18.17 -8.36
CA TYR A 223 -35.32 -16.75 -8.59
C TYR A 223 -35.35 -15.94 -7.29
N LEU A 224 -35.93 -16.48 -6.21
CA LEU A 224 -35.89 -15.85 -4.89
C LEU A 224 -34.45 -15.67 -4.38
N ALA A 225 -33.61 -16.70 -4.56
CA ALA A 225 -32.20 -16.63 -4.19
C ALA A 225 -31.44 -15.56 -5.01
N MET A 226 -31.71 -15.44 -6.30
CA MET A 226 -31.13 -14.38 -7.15
C MET A 226 -31.56 -12.97 -6.68
N ILE A 227 -32.84 -12.78 -6.34
CA ILE A 227 -33.35 -11.49 -5.85
C ILE A 227 -32.70 -11.11 -4.52
N GLU A 228 -32.54 -12.06 -3.59
CA GLU A 228 -31.82 -11.81 -2.34
C GLU A 228 -30.35 -11.44 -2.57
N GLN A 229 -29.68 -12.11 -3.51
CA GLN A 229 -28.30 -11.80 -3.85
C GLN A 229 -28.19 -10.40 -4.47
N GLN A 230 -29.14 -10.01 -5.32
CA GLN A 230 -29.22 -8.66 -5.90
C GLN A 230 -29.41 -7.60 -4.81
N LYS A 231 -30.36 -7.80 -3.87
CA LYS A 231 -30.54 -6.90 -2.72
C LYS A 231 -29.27 -6.73 -1.88
N LYS A 232 -28.49 -7.81 -1.70
CA LYS A 232 -27.19 -7.73 -1.00
C LYS A 232 -26.18 -6.87 -1.78
N ARG A 233 -26.11 -7.02 -3.10
CA ARG A 233 -25.25 -6.19 -3.96
C ARG A 233 -25.66 -4.71 -3.92
N ASP A 234 -26.95 -4.43 -4.02
CA ASP A 234 -27.47 -3.06 -3.99
C ASP A 234 -27.18 -2.38 -2.64
N ASN A 235 -27.34 -3.10 -1.53
CA ASN A 235 -26.98 -2.59 -0.19
C ASN A 235 -25.47 -2.33 -0.06
N LEU A 236 -24.61 -3.19 -0.61
CA LEU A 236 -23.16 -2.96 -0.62
C LEU A 236 -22.80 -1.74 -1.49
N SER A 237 -23.45 -1.59 -2.65
CA SER A 237 -23.29 -0.43 -3.53
C SER A 237 -23.67 0.87 -2.82
N LEU A 238 -24.85 0.91 -2.19
CA LEU A 238 -25.33 2.08 -1.44
C LEU A 238 -24.39 2.45 -0.28
N ASN A 239 -23.86 1.45 0.44
CA ASN A 239 -22.87 1.71 1.49
C ASN A 239 -21.55 2.24 0.92
N SER A 240 -21.11 1.73 -0.22
CA SER A 240 -19.90 2.23 -0.88
C SER A 240 -20.08 3.67 -1.38
N GLU A 241 -21.23 4.03 -1.95
CA GLU A 241 -21.56 5.40 -2.35
C GLU A 241 -21.57 6.36 -1.16
N LYS A 242 -22.15 5.94 -0.02
CA LYS A 242 -22.13 6.73 1.22
C LYS A 242 -20.70 6.94 1.73
N GLN A 243 -19.86 5.89 1.71
CA GLN A 243 -18.45 6.02 2.10
C GLN A 243 -17.67 6.92 1.15
N ILE A 244 -17.88 6.81 -0.17
CA ILE A 244 -17.27 7.69 -1.17
C ILE A 244 -17.67 9.14 -0.89
N SER A 245 -18.95 9.42 -0.67
CA SER A 245 -19.42 10.78 -0.36
C SER A 245 -18.83 11.34 0.94
N ILE A 246 -18.64 10.51 1.98
CA ILE A 246 -17.96 10.92 3.21
C ILE A 246 -16.49 11.24 2.93
N LEU A 247 -15.79 10.38 2.19
CA LEU A 247 -14.39 10.58 1.83
C LEU A 247 -14.19 11.81 0.95
N GLU A 248 -15.09 12.08 -0.01
CA GLU A 248 -15.06 13.29 -0.84
C GLU A 248 -15.15 14.57 0.02
N LYS A 249 -16.03 14.59 1.03
CA LYS A 249 -16.13 15.71 1.98
C LYS A 249 -14.87 15.86 2.83
N GLU A 250 -14.27 14.75 3.26
CA GLU A 250 -13.00 14.75 4.00
C GLU A 250 -11.85 15.31 3.13
N VAL A 251 -11.78 14.89 1.86
CA VAL A 251 -10.81 15.39 0.89
C VAL A 251 -11.01 16.89 0.64
N GLU A 252 -12.24 17.36 0.45
CA GLU A 252 -12.53 18.78 0.26
C GLU A 252 -12.10 19.62 1.47
N LYS A 253 -12.38 19.14 2.68
CA LYS A 253 -11.93 19.76 3.93
C LYS A 253 -10.41 19.82 4.03
N LEU A 254 -9.71 18.73 3.70
CA LEU A 254 -8.25 18.68 3.70
C LEU A 254 -7.63 19.59 2.64
N GLN A 255 -8.23 19.66 1.45
CA GLN A 255 -7.80 20.59 0.40
C GLN A 255 -7.95 22.05 0.83
N PHE A 256 -9.05 22.38 1.51
CA PHE A 256 -9.24 23.72 2.10
C PHE A 256 -8.18 24.03 3.15
N GLN A 257 -7.88 23.08 4.05
CA GLN A 257 -6.83 23.23 5.07
C GLN A 257 -5.44 23.40 4.43
N ASN A 258 -5.11 22.62 3.40
CA ASN A 258 -3.84 22.77 2.68
C ASN A 258 -3.71 24.15 2.04
N ARG A 259 -4.76 24.67 1.38
CA ARG A 259 -4.74 26.03 0.83
C ARG A 259 -4.55 27.10 1.92
N ALA A 260 -5.15 26.90 3.08
CA ALA A 260 -4.94 27.80 4.22
C ALA A 260 -3.48 27.78 4.70
N PHE A 261 -2.87 26.59 4.78
CA PHE A 261 -1.45 26.46 5.13
C PHE A 261 -0.52 27.05 4.04
N GLU A 262 -0.82 26.85 2.76
CA GLU A 262 -0.07 27.47 1.66
C GLU A 262 -0.08 29.00 1.76
N ASN A 263 -1.25 29.58 2.03
CA ASN A 263 -1.38 31.03 2.25
C ASN A 263 -0.58 31.49 3.48
N GLU A 264 -0.63 30.75 4.59
CA GLU A 264 0.12 31.07 5.81
C GLU A 264 1.64 30.98 5.57
N ILE A 265 2.09 29.97 4.82
CA ILE A 265 3.50 29.82 4.42
C ILE A 265 3.92 31.01 3.55
N GLN A 266 3.10 31.42 2.58
CA GLN A 266 3.39 32.56 1.73
C GLN A 266 3.45 33.88 2.52
N GLU A 267 2.52 34.09 3.45
CA GLU A 267 2.53 35.25 4.33
C GLU A 267 3.78 35.29 5.23
N LYS A 268 4.15 34.14 5.81
CA LYS A 268 5.38 33.99 6.60
C LYS A 268 6.63 34.22 5.76
N ALA A 269 6.68 33.70 4.53
CA ALA A 269 7.79 33.93 3.61
C ALA A 269 7.93 35.42 3.26
N MET A 270 6.82 36.11 2.99
CA MET A 270 6.82 37.58 2.79
C MET A 270 7.29 38.32 4.03
N ARG A 271 6.88 37.89 5.23
CA ARG A 271 7.35 38.50 6.49
C ARG A 271 8.84 38.29 6.71
N ILE A 272 9.37 37.11 6.42
CA ILE A 272 10.80 36.81 6.49
C ILE A 272 11.58 37.71 5.53
N SER A 273 11.13 37.87 4.28
CA SER A 273 11.76 38.76 3.32
C SER A 273 11.80 40.20 3.83
N ARG A 274 10.68 40.72 4.35
CA ARG A 274 10.65 42.07 4.94
C ARG A 274 11.61 42.22 6.12
N LEU A 275 11.68 41.22 7.00
CA LEU A 275 12.61 41.24 8.13
C LEU A 275 14.09 41.18 7.68
N GLN A 276 14.38 40.50 6.58
CA GLN A 276 15.72 40.50 5.97
C GLN A 276 16.06 41.89 5.41
N ASP A 277 15.12 42.54 4.72
CA ASP A 277 15.30 43.90 4.22
C ASP A 277 15.50 44.90 5.37
N GLU A 278 14.64 44.84 6.40
CA GLU A 278 14.77 45.63 7.65
C GLU A 278 16.15 45.38 8.29
N SER A 279 16.63 44.14 8.33
CA SER A 279 17.94 43.81 8.87
C SER A 279 19.09 44.40 8.03
N ILE A 280 18.97 44.41 6.70
CA ILE A 280 19.97 45.02 5.82
C ILE A 280 20.02 46.53 6.06
N GLU A 281 18.86 47.18 6.17
CA GLU A 281 18.76 48.61 6.46
C GLU A 281 19.37 48.94 7.83
N ILE A 282 19.06 48.18 8.87
CA ILE A 282 19.65 48.34 10.21
C ILE A 282 21.18 48.19 10.16
N VAL A 283 21.71 47.18 9.45
CA VAL A 283 23.16 46.99 9.30
C VAL A 283 23.81 48.15 8.55
N SER A 284 23.14 48.69 7.51
CA SER A 284 23.60 49.88 6.80
C SER A 284 23.66 51.09 7.73
N ASN A 285 22.57 51.37 8.44
CA ASN A 285 22.48 52.47 9.39
C ASN A 285 23.50 52.33 10.53
N TYR A 286 23.74 51.12 11.02
CA TYR A 286 24.77 50.85 12.01
C TYR A 286 26.17 51.19 11.48
N ARG A 287 26.51 50.80 10.25
CA ARG A 287 27.80 51.15 9.63
C ARG A 287 27.95 52.65 9.41
N GLU A 288 26.88 53.34 9.01
CA GLU A 288 26.89 54.79 8.87
C GLU A 288 27.12 55.47 10.23
N LEU A 289 26.40 55.04 11.27
CA LEU A 289 26.60 55.53 12.64
C LEU A 289 28.00 55.21 13.18
N GLU A 290 28.57 54.05 12.88
CA GLU A 290 29.93 53.70 13.25
C GLU A 290 30.96 54.61 12.55
N ALA A 291 30.73 54.93 11.27
CA ALA A 291 31.54 55.90 10.54
C ALA A 291 31.38 57.34 11.07
N GLU A 292 30.17 57.73 11.48
CA GLU A 292 29.93 59.01 12.15
C GLU A 292 30.59 59.08 13.52
N LEU A 293 30.52 58.01 14.32
CA LEU A 293 31.21 57.90 15.61
C LEU A 293 32.72 58.03 15.42
N THR A 294 33.27 57.40 14.37
CA THR A 294 34.69 57.51 14.03
C THR A 294 35.06 58.94 13.65
N ARG A 295 34.24 59.60 12.82
CA ARG A 295 34.40 61.03 12.49
C ARG A 295 34.28 61.93 13.72
N ALA A 296 33.36 61.64 14.63
CA ALA A 296 33.15 62.39 15.86
C ALA A 296 34.35 62.22 16.82
N LYS A 297 34.88 61.00 16.99
CA LYS A 297 36.10 60.74 17.77
C LYS A 297 37.30 61.47 17.18
N ALA A 298 37.47 61.45 15.85
CA ALA A 298 38.53 62.21 15.17
C ALA A 298 38.37 63.73 15.41
N SER A 299 37.15 64.23 15.33
CA SER A 299 36.83 65.65 15.61
C SER A 299 37.09 66.01 17.08
N GLN A 300 36.77 65.11 18.02
CA GLN A 300 37.06 65.29 19.44
C GLN A 300 38.56 65.30 19.73
N SER A 301 39.32 64.41 19.07
CA SER A 301 40.79 64.41 19.13
C SER A 301 41.35 65.74 18.64
N ARG A 302 40.88 66.22 17.48
CA ARG A 302 41.28 67.52 16.92
C ARG A 302 40.90 68.69 17.82
N LEU A 303 39.73 68.66 18.46
CA LEU A 303 39.33 69.64 19.47
C LEU A 303 40.23 69.62 20.71
N SER A 304 40.74 68.45 21.11
CA SER A 304 41.68 68.34 22.22
C SER A 304 43.07 68.90 21.85
N GLU A 305 43.52 68.69 20.61
CA GLU A 305 44.75 69.29 20.05
C GLU A 305 44.64 70.82 19.98
N ILE A 306 43.53 71.35 19.48
CA ILE A 306 43.29 72.81 19.45
C ILE A 306 43.30 73.40 20.86
N LYS A 307 42.77 72.69 21.86
CA LYS A 307 42.85 73.14 23.26
C LYS A 307 44.27 73.14 23.81
N THR A 308 45.14 72.21 23.38
CA THR A 308 46.55 72.22 23.76
C THR A 308 47.31 73.33 23.03
N GLU A 309 47.04 73.55 21.74
CA GLU A 309 47.62 74.64 20.95
C GLU A 309 47.21 76.01 21.51
N SER A 310 45.95 76.18 21.93
CA SER A 310 45.48 77.41 22.56
C SER A 310 46.20 77.71 23.89
N LYS A 311 46.52 76.68 24.68
CA LYS A 311 47.35 76.84 25.90
C LYS A 311 48.80 77.20 25.56
N GLU A 312 49.34 76.64 24.49
CA GLU A 312 50.69 76.94 24.01
C GLU A 312 50.79 78.35 23.43
N GLU A 313 49.74 78.81 22.73
CA GLU A 313 49.59 80.19 22.26
C GLU A 313 49.50 81.17 23.43
N GLU A 314 48.73 80.84 24.48
CA GLU A 314 48.64 81.67 25.70
C GLU A 314 49.99 81.75 26.43
N PHE A 315 50.75 80.63 26.47
CA PHE A 315 52.11 80.60 27.01
C PHE A 315 53.09 81.44 26.18
N LEU A 316 53.04 81.32 24.85
CA LEU A 316 53.86 82.09 23.92
C LEU A 316 53.54 83.59 23.99
N LYS A 317 52.27 83.97 24.09
CA LYS A 317 51.84 85.35 24.27
C LYS A 317 52.42 85.96 25.54
N LYS A 318 52.34 85.25 26.68
CA LYS A 318 52.97 85.67 27.94
C LYS A 318 54.49 85.85 27.81
N ARG A 319 55.13 84.97 27.04
CA ARG A 319 56.59 85.04 26.79
C ARG A 319 56.97 86.22 25.91
N ILE A 320 56.17 86.52 24.88
CA ILE A 320 56.35 87.70 24.01
C ILE A 320 56.12 88.98 24.80
N GLU A 321 55.09 89.05 25.66
CA GLU A 321 54.85 90.20 26.54
C GLU A 321 56.03 90.45 27.49
N ASN A 322 56.62 89.38 28.05
CA ASN A 322 57.84 89.51 28.85
C ASN A 322 59.03 90.03 28.03
N TYR A 323 59.26 89.52 26.82
CA TYR A 323 60.33 90.04 25.95
C TYR A 323 60.10 91.50 25.53
N ALA A 324 58.85 91.89 25.27
CA ALA A 324 58.52 93.28 24.97
C ALA A 324 58.83 94.22 26.15
N ALA A 325 58.52 93.78 27.38
CA ALA A 325 58.86 94.53 28.58
C ALA A 325 60.39 94.63 28.79
N GLU A 326 61.12 93.55 28.55
CA GLU A 326 62.59 93.51 28.64
C GLU A 326 63.26 94.40 27.58
N CYS A 327 62.77 94.37 26.34
CA CYS A 327 63.19 95.29 25.28
C CYS A 327 62.89 96.76 25.63
N SER A 328 61.74 97.05 26.24
CA SER A 328 61.43 98.42 26.69
C SER A 328 62.42 98.90 27.74
N LYS A 329 62.80 98.02 28.68
CA LYS A 329 63.78 98.31 29.73
C LYS A 329 65.19 98.54 29.18
N LEU A 330 65.61 97.73 28.21
CA LEU A 330 66.87 97.92 27.48
C LEU A 330 66.87 99.22 26.68
N ARG A 331 65.73 99.60 26.07
CA ARG A 331 65.59 100.84 25.32
C ARG A 331 65.71 102.08 26.22
N GLU A 332 65.18 102.00 27.43
CA GLU A 332 65.31 103.04 28.46
C GLU A 332 66.77 103.18 28.91
N GLN A 333 67.47 102.06 29.16
CA GLN A 333 68.92 102.06 29.46
C GLN A 333 69.77 102.64 28.33
N LEU A 334 69.39 102.41 27.07
CA LEU A 334 70.09 102.96 25.91
C LEU A 334 69.92 104.48 25.83
N LEU A 335 68.74 104.99 26.18
CA LEU A 335 68.46 106.43 26.27
C LEU A 335 69.29 107.11 27.39
N ASP A 336 69.42 106.45 28.54
CA ASP A 336 70.29 106.90 29.64
C ASP A 336 71.77 106.92 29.20
N MET A 337 72.20 105.91 28.44
CA MET A 337 73.57 105.88 27.91
C MET A 337 73.82 106.98 26.86
N GLU A 338 72.82 107.31 26.04
CA GLU A 338 72.88 108.42 25.08
C GLU A 338 72.98 109.78 25.79
N THR A 339 72.24 109.99 26.87
CA THR A 339 72.36 111.21 27.69
C THR A 339 73.73 111.31 28.36
N PHE A 340 74.30 110.20 28.87
CA PHE A 340 75.69 110.18 29.35
C PHE A 340 76.70 110.51 28.24
N LYS A 341 76.48 110.03 27.02
CA LYS A 341 77.35 110.33 25.87
C LYS A 341 77.34 111.82 25.53
N VAL A 342 76.17 112.46 25.52
CA VAL A 342 76.03 113.91 25.31
C VAL A 342 76.72 114.71 26.44
N GLN A 343 76.58 114.28 27.69
CA GLN A 343 77.28 114.91 28.82
C GLN A 343 78.81 114.78 28.70
N SER A 344 79.30 113.62 28.28
CA SER A 344 80.74 113.39 28.03
C SER A 344 81.27 114.31 26.92
N THR A 345 80.55 114.45 25.80
CA THR A 345 80.95 115.36 24.71
C THR A 345 80.96 116.83 25.14
N ASN A 346 80.04 117.25 26.03
CA ASN A 346 80.06 118.62 26.58
C ASN A 346 81.27 118.86 27.50
N LEU A 347 81.66 117.87 28.31
CA LEU A 347 82.86 117.97 29.15
C LEU A 347 84.13 118.01 28.31
N GLN A 348 84.18 117.24 27.20
CA GLN A 348 85.28 117.30 26.24
C GLN A 348 85.42 118.72 25.64
N PHE A 349 84.31 119.32 25.23
CA PHE A 349 84.31 120.68 24.68
C PHE A 349 84.79 121.74 25.69
N ILE A 350 84.41 121.61 26.97
CA ILE A 350 84.90 122.48 28.05
C ILE A 350 86.41 122.29 28.28
N ASN A 351 86.90 121.05 28.18
CA ASN A 351 88.32 120.76 28.35
C ASN A 351 89.15 121.35 27.20
N ASP A 352 88.66 121.28 25.97
CA ASP A 352 89.32 121.88 24.80
C ASP A 352 89.39 123.43 24.89
N ASP A 353 88.33 124.10 25.38
CA ASP A 353 88.35 125.56 25.64
C ASP A 353 89.37 125.95 26.73
N LEU A 354 89.49 125.12 27.78
CA LEU A 354 90.47 125.32 28.84
C LEU A 354 91.91 125.10 28.35
N GLU A 355 92.16 124.06 27.53
CA GLU A 355 93.47 123.82 26.91
C GLU A 355 93.88 124.96 25.97
N GLN A 356 92.93 125.52 25.23
CA GLN A 356 93.17 126.70 24.38
C GLN A 356 93.54 127.92 25.22
N ARG A 357 92.81 128.20 26.31
CA ARG A 357 93.13 129.29 27.24
C ARG A 357 94.48 129.12 27.95
N ILE A 358 94.84 127.89 28.32
CA ILE A 358 96.17 127.59 28.87
C ILE A 358 97.24 127.87 27.83
N SER A 359 97.01 127.48 26.56
CA SER A 359 97.95 127.76 25.47
C SER A 359 98.15 129.25 25.25
N GLU A 360 97.07 130.05 25.25
CA GLU A 360 97.15 131.52 25.18
C GLU A 360 97.92 132.14 26.36
N LEU A 361 97.72 131.64 27.58
CA LEU A 361 98.44 132.09 28.77
C LEU A 361 99.93 131.75 28.72
N VAL A 362 100.27 130.55 28.22
CA VAL A 362 101.66 130.11 28.02
C VAL A 362 102.33 130.98 26.96
N GLU A 363 101.66 131.29 25.86
CA GLU A 363 102.17 132.14 24.79
C GLU A 363 102.41 133.58 25.25
N ASN A 364 101.49 134.13 26.06
CA ASN A 364 101.63 135.45 26.68
C ASN A 364 102.79 135.50 27.70
N SER A 365 103.02 134.40 28.43
CA SER A 365 104.18 134.26 29.33
C SER A 365 105.52 134.22 28.56
N HIS A 366 105.56 133.53 27.42
CA HIS A 366 106.74 133.49 26.55
C HIS A 366 107.03 134.86 25.92
N GLN A 367 105.98 135.61 25.56
CA GLN A 367 106.10 136.98 25.07
C GLN A 367 106.67 137.92 26.15
N MET A 368 106.20 137.81 27.40
CA MET A 368 106.74 138.55 28.54
C MET A 368 108.22 138.22 28.81
N LEU A 369 108.61 136.95 28.72
CA LEU A 369 110.02 136.54 28.87
C LEU A 369 110.91 137.06 27.74
N ALA A 370 110.40 137.10 26.51
CA ALA A 370 111.09 137.68 25.36
C ALA A 370 111.27 139.21 25.49
N ASP A 371 110.24 139.92 25.96
CA ASP A 371 110.31 141.36 26.19
C ASP A 371 111.21 141.72 27.38
N ASN A 372 111.25 140.90 28.43
CA ASN A 372 112.18 141.05 29.55
C ASN A 372 113.64 140.81 29.12
N SER A 373 113.86 139.86 28.21
CA SER A 373 115.17 139.61 27.58
C SER A 373 115.61 140.74 26.64
N ARG A 374 114.66 141.36 25.93
CA ARG A 374 114.90 142.56 25.10
C ARG A 374 115.21 143.78 25.96
N LEU A 375 114.51 143.98 27.08
CA LEU A 375 114.76 145.09 28.01
C LEU A 375 116.11 144.93 28.72
N LYS A 376 116.51 143.70 29.09
CA LYS A 376 117.87 143.45 29.62
C LYS A 376 118.98 143.80 28.63
N ARG A 377 118.86 143.40 27.35
CA ARG A 377 119.86 143.79 26.32
C ARG A 377 119.87 145.30 26.05
N ARG A 378 118.70 145.94 26.10
CA ARG A 378 118.58 147.40 25.88
C ARG A 378 119.12 148.21 27.06
N LEU A 379 119.09 147.66 28.27
CA LEU A 379 119.72 148.22 29.47
C LEU A 379 121.26 148.10 29.40
N GLU A 380 121.78 146.94 28.97
CA GLU A 380 123.22 146.70 28.78
C GLU A 380 123.84 147.52 27.62
N GLU A 381 123.06 147.83 26.58
CA GLU A 381 123.48 148.68 25.45
C GLU A 381 123.43 150.19 25.76
N LEU A 382 122.58 150.64 26.69
CA LEU A 382 122.47 152.07 27.08
C LEU A 382 123.53 152.52 28.09
N GLU A 383 124.24 151.59 28.77
CA GLU A 383 125.31 151.91 29.73
C GLU A 383 126.71 152.05 29.10
N ARG A 384 126.90 151.87 27.77
CA ARG A 384 128.24 151.76 27.15
C ARG A 384 128.62 152.72 26.02
N SER A 385 127.80 153.66 25.52
CA SER A 385 128.29 154.70 24.57
C SER A 385 127.26 155.81 24.30
N PRO A 386 127.67 157.09 24.13
CA PRO A 386 126.75 158.23 24.02
C PRO A 386 126.29 158.57 22.58
N MET A 387 125.09 159.16 22.53
CA MET A 387 124.53 160.13 21.56
C MET A 387 124.06 159.69 20.15
N LEU A 388 122.86 160.22 19.81
CA LEU A 388 122.19 160.42 18.50
C LEU A 388 121.30 159.26 18.00
N ILE A 389 119.95 159.40 18.09
CA ILE A 389 119.01 159.94 17.06
C ILE A 389 119.00 159.06 15.79
N ALA A 390 117.90 158.67 15.16
CA ALA A 390 116.46 158.60 15.36
C ALA A 390 115.90 158.01 14.04
N THR A 391 114.67 157.49 14.07
CA THR A 391 113.69 157.49 12.94
C THR A 391 114.00 156.60 11.70
N ARG A 392 113.07 155.94 11.00
CA ARG A 392 111.58 155.95 10.96
C ARG A 392 111.10 155.07 9.78
N GLU A 393 110.06 154.24 10.03
CA GLU A 393 108.89 153.85 9.17
C GLU A 393 109.11 153.22 7.77
N ARG A 394 108.23 152.40 7.13
CA ARG A 394 106.90 151.78 7.37
C ARG A 394 106.53 150.87 6.15
N TYR A 395 105.39 150.18 6.27
CA TYR A 395 104.45 149.63 5.24
C TYR A 395 104.80 148.23 4.67
N SER A 396 103.88 147.28 4.38
CA SER A 396 102.41 147.24 4.20
C SER A 396 101.87 145.78 4.13
N ASP A 397 100.60 145.60 4.51
CA ASP A 397 99.46 144.80 3.97
C ASP A 397 99.50 143.31 3.47
N SER A 398 98.48 142.58 3.98
CA SER A 398 97.52 141.61 3.37
C SER A 398 97.70 140.06 3.33
N PRO A 399 96.59 139.26 3.37
CA PRO A 399 96.49 137.81 3.76
C PRO A 399 96.09 136.83 2.61
N PRO A 400 96.11 135.47 2.77
CA PRO A 400 94.90 134.62 2.49
C PRO A 400 94.79 133.12 3.04
N SER A 401 93.55 132.60 3.07
CA SER A 401 92.92 131.29 2.67
C SER A 401 93.31 129.82 3.08
N LEU A 402 92.28 129.08 3.54
CA LEU A 402 91.67 127.71 3.25
C LEU A 402 92.44 126.44 2.73
N LEU A 403 92.03 125.30 3.34
CA LEU A 403 91.79 123.90 2.87
C LEU A 403 92.90 122.82 2.69
N GLU A 404 92.77 121.77 3.53
CA GLU A 404 92.59 120.30 3.28
C GLU A 404 93.65 119.34 2.67
N THR A 405 93.70 118.17 3.36
CA THR A 405 93.89 116.76 2.93
C THR A 405 95.29 116.11 2.77
N ILE A 406 95.61 115.10 3.63
CA ILE A 406 95.84 113.65 3.29
C ILE A 406 96.63 112.83 4.37
N ASN A 407 96.06 111.65 4.71
CA ASN A 407 96.63 110.31 5.03
C ASN A 407 96.74 109.69 6.47
N ASN A 408 95.82 108.72 6.69
CA ASN A 408 95.97 107.26 6.99
C ASN A 408 96.70 106.69 8.22
N ASN A 409 95.94 105.98 9.09
CA ASN A 409 96.09 104.53 9.40
C ASN A 409 95.02 104.03 10.39
N GLY A 410 94.23 103.02 10.03
CA GLY A 410 93.19 102.43 10.88
C GLY A 410 92.50 101.20 10.28
N THR A 411 93.26 100.14 10.02
CA THR A 411 92.79 98.88 9.41
C THR A 411 93.23 97.66 10.23
N THR A 412 92.53 97.37 11.34
CA THR A 412 92.71 96.08 12.05
C THR A 412 91.49 95.57 12.86
N ASN A 413 90.55 96.42 13.33
CA ASN A 413 89.47 95.98 14.23
C ASN A 413 88.13 95.53 13.58
N LEU A 414 87.95 95.67 12.25
CA LEU A 414 86.66 95.35 11.57
C LEU A 414 86.57 93.92 11.01
N TYR A 415 87.67 93.16 11.00
CA TYR A 415 87.71 91.80 10.45
C TYR A 415 87.51 90.71 11.50
N GLU A 416 87.88 90.94 12.76
CA GLU A 416 87.69 89.95 13.84
C GLU A 416 86.23 89.83 14.28
N GLU A 417 85.52 90.96 14.43
CA GLU A 417 84.11 90.97 14.83
C GLU A 417 83.21 90.29 13.78
N ARG A 418 83.58 90.41 12.50
CA ARG A 418 82.86 89.78 11.38
C ARG A 418 83.17 88.29 11.23
N LEU A 419 84.29 87.80 11.74
CA LEU A 419 84.64 86.38 11.75
C LEU A 419 83.87 85.61 12.84
N GLU A 420 83.76 86.17 14.05
CA GLU A 420 83.00 85.53 15.14
C GLU A 420 81.48 85.42 14.83
N GLU A 421 80.92 86.41 14.13
CA GLU A 421 79.51 86.38 13.73
C GLU A 421 79.24 85.27 12.69
N ILE A 422 80.15 85.10 11.72
CA ILE A 422 80.08 84.02 10.71
C ILE A 422 80.24 82.64 11.35
N GLU A 423 81.07 82.49 12.39
CA GLU A 423 81.24 81.22 13.10
C GLU A 423 79.98 80.80 13.87
N LYS A 424 79.31 81.75 14.54
CA LYS A 424 78.02 81.48 15.21
C LYS A 424 76.91 81.14 14.23
N GLU A 425 76.87 81.83 13.08
CA GLU A 425 75.89 81.57 12.04
C GLU A 425 76.10 80.18 11.40
N ASN A 426 77.35 79.79 11.17
CA ASN A 426 77.68 78.43 10.73
C ASN A 426 77.29 77.34 11.75
N ALA A 427 77.51 77.57 13.04
CA ALA A 427 77.12 76.61 14.07
C ALA A 427 75.59 76.39 14.13
N THR A 428 74.81 77.47 13.98
CA THR A 428 73.35 77.39 13.94
C THR A 428 72.82 76.75 12.67
N LEU A 429 73.44 77.01 11.51
CA LEU A 429 73.10 76.34 10.26
C LEU A 429 73.39 74.84 10.31
N LYS A 430 74.52 74.44 10.91
CA LYS A 430 74.88 73.02 11.08
C LYS A 430 73.87 72.27 11.96
N ALA A 431 73.44 72.87 13.08
CA ALA A 431 72.41 72.27 13.93
C ALA A 431 71.03 72.17 13.24
N LYS A 432 70.68 73.12 12.36
CA LYS A 432 69.46 73.04 11.54
C LYS A 432 69.56 71.92 10.50
N LEU A 433 70.74 71.73 9.90
CA LEU A 433 70.99 70.68 8.92
C LEU A 433 70.88 69.29 9.55
N ASP A 434 71.47 69.09 10.73
CA ASP A 434 71.36 67.83 11.49
C ASP A 434 69.91 67.50 11.92
N ASN A 435 69.09 68.52 12.19
CA ASN A 435 67.67 68.34 12.51
C ASN A 435 66.86 67.97 11.26
N ILE A 436 67.16 68.58 10.11
CA ILE A 436 66.53 68.23 8.83
C ILE A 436 66.89 66.80 8.43
N GLU A 437 68.15 66.39 8.59
CA GLU A 437 68.58 65.01 8.31
C GLU A 437 67.84 64.01 9.20
N ARG A 438 67.74 64.25 10.52
CA ARG A 438 66.95 63.39 11.41
C ARG A 438 65.48 63.30 11.01
N LYS A 439 64.85 64.42 10.63
CA LYS A 439 63.46 64.41 10.13
C LYS A 439 63.32 63.62 8.83
N ARG A 440 64.29 63.72 7.92
CA ARG A 440 64.32 62.97 6.67
C ARG A 440 64.43 61.47 6.92
N THR A 441 65.30 61.05 7.83
CA THR A 441 65.47 59.63 8.19
C THR A 441 64.21 59.05 8.81
N ASN A 442 63.54 59.79 9.70
CA ASN A 442 62.27 59.36 10.29
C ASN A 442 61.14 59.26 9.24
N MET A 443 61.07 60.20 8.29
CA MET A 443 60.11 60.11 7.19
C MET A 443 60.34 58.87 6.31
N LEU A 444 61.60 58.58 5.98
CA LEU A 444 61.94 57.39 5.18
C LEU A 444 61.54 56.10 5.90
N SER A 445 61.79 56.02 7.22
CA SER A 445 61.40 54.86 8.03
C SER A 445 59.87 54.68 8.10
N VAL A 446 59.10 55.76 8.28
CA VAL A 446 57.62 55.68 8.25
C VAL A 446 57.13 55.27 6.87
N GLN A 447 57.78 55.75 5.80
CA GLN A 447 57.41 55.40 4.43
C GLN A 447 57.65 53.91 4.14
N GLU A 448 58.80 53.37 4.56
CA GLU A 448 59.11 51.93 4.47
C GLU A 448 58.08 51.07 5.22
N GLU A 449 57.69 51.47 6.44
CA GLU A 449 56.68 50.75 7.22
C GLU A 449 55.29 50.77 6.57
N THR A 450 54.90 51.91 5.97
CA THR A 450 53.63 51.99 5.23
C THR A 450 53.62 51.18 3.94
N ASP A 451 54.76 51.10 3.24
CA ASP A 451 54.87 50.30 2.02
C ASP A 451 54.89 48.80 2.33
N GLU A 452 55.49 48.40 3.46
CA GLU A 452 55.47 47.01 3.94
C GLU A 452 54.05 46.60 4.37
N GLN A 453 53.31 47.46 5.10
CA GLN A 453 51.91 47.21 5.44
C GLN A 453 50.98 47.11 4.21
N ARG A 454 51.23 47.92 3.17
CA ARG A 454 50.49 47.83 1.90
C ARG A 454 50.76 46.49 1.22
N LYS A 455 52.01 46.06 1.20
CA LYS A 455 52.42 44.78 0.61
C LYS A 455 51.76 43.60 1.33
N THR A 456 51.78 43.57 2.67
CA THR A 456 51.13 42.50 3.44
C THR A 456 49.62 42.47 3.23
N THR A 457 48.97 43.64 3.16
CA THR A 457 47.53 43.74 2.90
C THR A 457 47.18 43.22 1.51
N GLN A 458 48.00 43.54 0.50
CA GLN A 458 47.83 43.07 -0.86
C GLN A 458 47.99 41.55 -0.98
N GLU A 459 48.98 40.97 -0.31
CA GLU A 459 49.20 39.52 -0.26
C GLU A 459 48.02 38.77 0.38
N VAL A 460 47.46 39.31 1.48
CA VAL A 460 46.27 38.72 2.13
C VAL A 460 45.03 38.78 1.23
N LEU A 461 44.81 39.90 0.52
CA LEU A 461 43.71 40.02 -0.43
C LEU A 461 43.87 39.05 -1.62
N GLN A 462 45.09 38.89 -2.13
CA GLN A 462 45.38 37.97 -3.22
C GLN A 462 45.19 36.50 -2.80
N ALA A 463 45.54 36.14 -1.56
CA ALA A 463 45.27 34.82 -1.01
C ALA A 463 43.76 34.56 -0.86
N LYS A 464 42.99 35.54 -0.36
CA LYS A 464 41.52 35.44 -0.26
C LYS A 464 40.85 35.28 -1.62
N LEU A 465 41.24 36.08 -2.61
CA LEU A 465 40.71 35.97 -3.98
C LEU A 465 41.02 34.59 -4.58
N SER A 466 42.22 34.06 -4.35
CA SER A 466 42.60 32.72 -4.81
C SER A 466 41.75 31.63 -4.15
N SER A 467 41.46 31.77 -2.84
CA SER A 467 40.57 30.85 -2.11
C SER A 467 39.14 30.89 -2.63
N TYR A 468 38.58 32.08 -2.90
CA TYR A 468 37.23 32.21 -3.45
C TYR A 468 37.14 31.61 -4.85
N ARG A 469 38.17 31.76 -5.68
CA ARG A 469 38.22 31.16 -7.01
C ARG A 469 38.12 29.63 -6.95
N VAL A 470 38.89 28.99 -6.07
CA VAL A 470 38.83 27.52 -5.89
C VAL A 470 37.45 27.07 -5.41
N MET A 471 36.81 27.84 -4.52
CA MET A 471 35.44 27.53 -4.08
C MET A 471 34.40 27.68 -5.19
N CYS A 472 34.53 28.68 -6.06
CA CYS A 472 33.65 28.84 -7.22
C CYS A 472 33.83 27.68 -8.20
N GLU A 473 35.06 27.28 -8.50
CA GLU A 473 35.36 26.13 -9.37
C GLU A 473 34.81 24.81 -8.79
N ASP A 474 34.90 24.59 -7.47
CA ASP A 474 34.29 23.43 -6.80
C ASP A 474 32.75 23.49 -6.82
N ALA A 475 32.15 24.67 -6.68
CA ALA A 475 30.71 24.84 -6.80
C ALA A 475 30.20 24.59 -8.23
N GLU A 476 30.92 25.07 -9.25
CA GLU A 476 30.59 24.86 -10.66
C GLU A 476 30.68 23.38 -11.04
N THR A 477 31.72 22.67 -10.59
CA THR A 477 31.85 21.22 -10.85
C THR A 477 30.75 20.40 -10.16
N LYS A 478 30.37 20.78 -8.94
CA LYS A 478 29.23 20.15 -8.23
C LYS A 478 27.91 20.44 -8.93
N LEU A 479 27.68 21.68 -9.38
CA LEU A 479 26.47 22.06 -10.10
C LEU A 479 26.34 21.28 -11.40
N LYS A 480 27.42 21.20 -12.18
CA LYS A 480 27.46 20.41 -13.42
C LYS A 480 27.15 18.93 -13.18
N LYS A 481 27.67 18.35 -12.10
CA LYS A 481 27.37 16.97 -11.72
C LYS A 481 25.90 16.76 -11.36
N VAL A 482 25.30 17.72 -10.64
CA VAL A 482 23.85 17.66 -10.30
C VAL A 482 22.99 17.79 -11.56
N GLU A 483 23.38 18.63 -12.52
CA GLU A 483 22.69 18.75 -13.81
C GLU A 483 22.77 17.44 -14.63
N GLU A 484 23.93 16.79 -14.66
CA GLU A 484 24.13 15.49 -15.29
C GLU A 484 23.28 14.39 -14.61
N ASP A 485 23.28 14.33 -13.27
CA ASP A 485 22.48 13.39 -12.49
C ASP A 485 20.97 13.62 -12.71
N LEU A 486 20.53 14.88 -12.80
CA LEU A 486 19.14 15.25 -13.07
C LEU A 486 18.72 14.87 -14.51
N ALA A 487 19.59 15.09 -15.49
CA ALA A 487 19.35 14.68 -16.87
C ALA A 487 19.22 13.16 -16.98
N PHE A 488 20.10 12.40 -16.30
CA PHE A 488 20.03 10.94 -16.24
C PHE A 488 18.75 10.44 -15.56
N ALA A 489 18.38 11.03 -14.42
CA ALA A 489 17.15 10.68 -13.71
C ALA A 489 15.90 10.97 -14.56
N THR A 490 15.88 12.09 -15.29
CA THR A 490 14.77 12.48 -16.17
C THR A 490 14.64 11.51 -17.36
N ALA A 491 15.77 11.13 -17.97
CA ALA A 491 15.79 10.12 -19.05
C ALA A 491 15.26 8.77 -18.55
N ARG A 492 15.75 8.28 -17.39
CA ARG A 492 15.29 7.03 -16.79
C ARG A 492 13.81 7.06 -16.45
N ASN A 493 13.30 8.17 -15.94
CA ASN A 493 11.87 8.32 -15.64
C ASN A 493 11.03 8.30 -16.93
N SER A 494 11.52 8.92 -18.02
CA SER A 494 10.83 8.87 -19.32
C SER A 494 10.76 7.44 -19.89
N GLU A 495 11.82 6.65 -19.77
CA GLU A 495 11.83 5.23 -20.16
C GLU A 495 10.86 4.40 -19.32
N GLN A 496 10.85 4.61 -18.00
CA GLN A 496 9.90 3.95 -17.10
C GLN A 496 8.45 4.31 -17.44
N GLN A 497 8.19 5.57 -17.79
CA GLN A 497 6.85 6.01 -18.19
C GLN A 497 6.40 5.36 -19.50
N ILE A 498 7.31 5.22 -20.48
CA ILE A 498 7.03 4.50 -21.74
C ILE A 498 6.70 3.03 -21.44
N GLU A 499 7.46 2.38 -20.56
CA GLU A 499 7.21 0.97 -20.19
C GLU A 499 5.90 0.79 -19.43
N ILE A 500 5.55 1.73 -18.53
CA ILE A 500 4.25 1.73 -17.85
C ILE A 500 3.10 1.85 -18.85
N GLU A 501 3.18 2.75 -19.82
CA GLU A 501 2.14 2.90 -20.85
C GLU A 501 2.05 1.67 -21.77
N ARG A 502 3.19 1.04 -22.09
CA ARG A 502 3.23 -0.23 -22.82
C ARG A 502 2.50 -1.34 -22.06
N LEU A 503 2.81 -1.51 -20.78
CA LEU A 503 2.18 -2.51 -19.92
C LEU A 503 0.67 -2.23 -19.71
N LYS A 504 0.27 -0.97 -19.58
CA LYS A 504 -1.16 -0.59 -19.54
C LYS A 504 -1.88 -1.02 -20.83
N GLY A 505 -1.25 -0.83 -21.98
CA GLY A 505 -1.78 -1.29 -23.27
C GLY A 505 -1.95 -2.80 -23.34
N GLU A 506 -0.95 -3.57 -22.87
CA GLU A 506 -1.03 -5.04 -22.80
C GLU A 506 -2.13 -5.53 -21.86
N VAL A 507 -2.29 -4.89 -20.70
CA VAL A 507 -3.37 -5.19 -19.74
C VAL A 507 -4.74 -4.87 -20.35
N ALA A 508 -4.89 -3.74 -21.05
CA ALA A 508 -6.14 -3.39 -21.71
C ALA A 508 -6.51 -4.41 -22.82
N MET A 509 -5.52 -4.81 -23.64
CA MET A 509 -5.72 -5.81 -24.69
C MET A 509 -6.09 -7.18 -24.12
N THR A 510 -5.34 -7.67 -23.12
CA THR A 510 -5.64 -8.96 -22.48
C THR A 510 -6.99 -8.94 -21.78
N THR A 511 -7.37 -7.86 -21.11
CA THR A 511 -8.70 -7.69 -20.50
C THR A 511 -9.80 -7.73 -21.55
N LYS A 512 -9.59 -7.10 -22.71
CA LYS A 512 -10.54 -7.13 -23.83
C LYS A 512 -10.68 -8.56 -24.38
N THR A 513 -9.58 -9.25 -24.62
CA THR A 513 -9.60 -10.65 -25.08
C THR A 513 -10.28 -11.58 -24.08
N LEU A 514 -10.10 -11.34 -22.78
CA LEU A 514 -10.73 -12.12 -21.73
C LEU A 514 -12.25 -11.92 -21.71
N LYS A 515 -12.71 -10.66 -21.84
CA LYS A 515 -14.14 -10.35 -22.01
C LYS A 515 -14.75 -10.98 -23.25
N GLU A 516 -14.05 -10.93 -24.38
CA GLU A 516 -14.49 -11.57 -25.63
C GLU A 516 -14.63 -13.10 -25.47
N LYS A 517 -13.69 -13.73 -24.75
CA LYS A 517 -13.75 -15.17 -24.45
C LYS A 517 -14.83 -15.54 -23.44
N ASP A 518 -15.04 -14.73 -22.41
CA ASP A 518 -16.13 -14.94 -21.44
C ASP A 518 -17.49 -14.82 -22.12
N GLN A 519 -17.65 -13.84 -23.03
CA GLN A 519 -18.87 -13.71 -23.82
C GLN A 519 -19.06 -14.92 -24.75
N ALA A 520 -18.02 -15.35 -25.47
CA ALA A 520 -18.11 -16.53 -26.33
C ALA A 520 -18.42 -17.83 -25.56
N LEU A 521 -17.91 -17.95 -24.33
CA LEU A 521 -18.25 -19.08 -23.44
C LEU A 521 -19.70 -19.00 -23.00
N HIS A 522 -20.20 -17.80 -22.66
CA HIS A 522 -21.58 -17.58 -22.27
C HIS A 522 -22.54 -17.93 -23.42
N ASP A 523 -22.26 -17.42 -24.61
CA ASP A 523 -23.02 -17.69 -25.84
C ASP A 523 -22.99 -19.20 -26.16
N TYR A 524 -21.85 -19.88 -25.99
CA TYR A 524 -21.74 -21.32 -26.19
C TYR A 524 -22.60 -22.12 -25.19
N VAL A 525 -22.57 -21.76 -23.91
CA VAL A 525 -23.37 -22.43 -22.87
C VAL A 525 -24.86 -22.21 -23.12
N GLU A 526 -25.26 -20.99 -23.49
CA GLU A 526 -26.66 -20.66 -23.79
C GLU A 526 -27.17 -21.41 -25.02
N LEU A 527 -26.37 -21.46 -26.10
CA LEU A 527 -26.67 -22.25 -27.29
C LEU A 527 -26.79 -23.75 -26.98
N HIS A 528 -25.94 -24.26 -26.07
CA HIS A 528 -25.94 -25.68 -25.70
C HIS A 528 -27.13 -26.05 -24.81
N ILE A 529 -27.58 -25.15 -23.93
CA ILE A 529 -28.81 -25.30 -23.15
C ILE A 529 -30.01 -25.32 -24.09
N GLN A 530 -30.10 -24.37 -25.03
CA GLN A 530 -31.20 -24.29 -26.01
C GLN A 530 -31.26 -25.51 -26.95
N THR A 531 -30.10 -26.03 -27.39
CA THR A 531 -30.07 -27.24 -28.23
C THR A 531 -30.38 -28.53 -27.47
N ASN A 532 -30.02 -28.62 -26.19
CA ASN A 532 -30.39 -29.77 -25.35
C ASN A 532 -31.87 -29.75 -24.95
N GLU A 533 -32.46 -28.58 -24.74
CA GLU A 533 -33.92 -28.43 -24.54
C GLU A 533 -34.72 -28.79 -25.80
N ALA A 534 -34.16 -28.57 -26.99
CA ALA A 534 -34.83 -28.88 -28.26
C ALA A 534 -34.72 -30.35 -28.72
N LEU A 535 -33.75 -31.14 -28.23
CA LEU A 535 -33.45 -32.48 -28.76
C LEU A 535 -33.79 -33.67 -27.85
N GLY A 536 -34.17 -33.48 -26.59
CA GLY A 536 -34.70 -34.55 -25.73
C GLY A 536 -33.88 -35.86 -25.71
N SER A 537 -32.55 -35.77 -25.93
CA SER A 537 -31.69 -36.91 -26.21
C SER A 537 -30.35 -36.71 -25.51
N THR A 538 -30.21 -37.33 -24.33
CA THR A 538 -28.91 -37.55 -23.70
C THR A 538 -28.10 -38.56 -24.51
N THR A 539 -27.25 -38.06 -25.42
CA THR A 539 -26.15 -38.85 -25.98
C THR A 539 -24.95 -38.81 -25.03
N ILE A 540 -24.65 -39.96 -24.44
CA ILE A 540 -23.59 -40.22 -23.45
C ILE A 540 -22.18 -39.76 -23.90
N GLY A 541 -21.98 -39.48 -25.19
CA GLY A 541 -20.73 -38.94 -25.74
C GLY A 541 -20.44 -37.47 -25.36
N ASP A 542 -21.47 -36.64 -25.18
CA ASP A 542 -21.29 -35.20 -24.92
C ASP A 542 -21.02 -34.90 -23.45
N GLU A 543 -21.55 -35.72 -22.54
CA GLU A 543 -21.31 -35.60 -21.10
C GLU A 543 -19.85 -35.93 -20.73
N ALA A 544 -19.24 -36.92 -21.41
CA ALA A 544 -17.83 -37.26 -21.22
C ALA A 544 -16.90 -36.14 -21.68
N LYS A 545 -17.27 -35.44 -22.77
CA LYS A 545 -16.52 -34.30 -23.30
C LYS A 545 -16.65 -33.06 -22.42
N LEU A 546 -17.85 -32.77 -21.92
CA LEU A 546 -18.10 -31.72 -20.92
C LEU A 546 -17.34 -31.98 -19.60
N LYS A 547 -17.28 -33.22 -19.14
CA LYS A 547 -16.46 -33.60 -17.97
C LYS A 547 -14.98 -33.41 -18.23
N LEU A 548 -14.49 -33.74 -19.44
CA LEU A 548 -13.10 -33.52 -19.82
C LEU A 548 -12.76 -32.02 -19.88
N ASP A 549 -13.64 -31.21 -20.48
CA ASP A 549 -13.47 -29.77 -20.59
C ASP A 549 -13.55 -29.07 -19.23
N PHE A 550 -14.42 -29.55 -18.33
CA PHE A 550 -14.49 -29.08 -16.95
C PHE A 550 -13.19 -29.40 -16.18
N VAL A 551 -12.63 -30.60 -16.35
CA VAL A 551 -11.34 -30.95 -15.74
C VAL A 551 -10.21 -30.09 -16.31
N GLN A 552 -10.18 -29.84 -17.62
CA GLN A 552 -9.18 -28.96 -18.22
C GLN A 552 -9.31 -27.50 -17.77
N MET A 553 -10.54 -26.99 -17.64
CA MET A 553 -10.82 -25.67 -17.10
C MET A 553 -10.40 -25.55 -15.64
N LYS A 554 -10.66 -26.59 -14.84
CA LYS A 554 -10.22 -26.65 -13.44
C LYS A 554 -8.70 -26.61 -13.32
N VAL A 555 -7.99 -27.39 -14.14
CA VAL A 555 -6.51 -27.38 -14.20
C VAL A 555 -5.96 -26.01 -14.63
N LYS A 556 -6.61 -25.34 -15.59
CA LYS A 556 -6.24 -23.97 -16.01
C LYS A 556 -6.50 -22.94 -14.90
N ASN A 557 -7.62 -23.07 -14.18
CA ASN A 557 -7.95 -22.20 -13.05
C ASN A 557 -6.96 -22.38 -11.89
N ASP A 558 -6.57 -23.63 -11.60
CA ASP A 558 -5.56 -23.93 -10.58
C ASP A 558 -4.19 -23.34 -10.95
N LYS A 559 -3.80 -23.40 -12.23
CA LYS A 559 -2.60 -22.71 -12.74
C LYS A 559 -2.68 -21.20 -12.61
N LEU A 560 -3.82 -20.59 -12.97
CA LEU A 560 -4.04 -19.15 -12.82
C LEU A 560 -3.96 -18.72 -11.36
N GLN A 561 -4.54 -19.49 -10.43
CA GLN A 561 -4.40 -19.22 -9.01
C GLN A 561 -2.95 -19.36 -8.53
N GLN A 562 -2.20 -20.33 -9.06
CA GLN A 562 -0.79 -20.51 -8.74
C GLN A 562 0.05 -19.32 -9.23
N GLU A 563 -0.18 -18.84 -10.45
CA GLU A 563 0.47 -17.64 -11.00
C GLU A 563 0.09 -16.37 -10.23
N LEU A 564 -1.18 -16.22 -9.84
CA LEU A 564 -1.63 -15.10 -9.02
C LEU A 564 -0.92 -15.08 -7.65
N ARG A 565 -0.74 -16.25 -7.02
CA ARG A 565 0.03 -16.37 -5.77
C ARG A 565 1.50 -16.05 -6.00
N ALA A 566 2.10 -16.50 -7.10
CA ALA A 566 3.48 -16.19 -7.45
C ALA A 566 3.69 -14.68 -7.68
N MET A 567 2.78 -14.02 -8.39
CA MET A 567 2.78 -12.57 -8.61
C MET A 567 2.59 -11.79 -7.31
N THR A 568 1.71 -12.26 -6.42
CA THR A 568 1.50 -11.64 -5.10
C THR A 568 2.78 -11.74 -4.25
N ASN A 569 3.41 -12.91 -4.22
CA ASN A 569 4.68 -13.10 -3.52
C ASN A 569 5.80 -12.22 -4.11
N HIS A 570 5.86 -12.08 -5.44
CA HIS A 570 6.84 -11.21 -6.10
C HIS A 570 6.59 -9.73 -5.77
N ARG A 571 5.32 -9.30 -5.74
CA ARG A 571 4.95 -7.95 -5.29
C ARG A 571 5.39 -7.68 -3.87
N ASP A 572 5.17 -8.63 -2.96
CA ASP A 572 5.56 -8.48 -1.56
C ASP A 572 7.08 -8.45 -1.38
N GLN A 573 7.83 -9.21 -2.18
CA GLN A 573 9.29 -9.12 -2.25
C GLN A 573 9.76 -7.74 -2.72
N LEU A 574 9.19 -7.20 -3.79
CA LEU A 574 9.53 -5.85 -4.27
C LEU A 574 9.22 -4.78 -3.22
N ILE A 575 8.11 -4.89 -2.49
CA ILE A 575 7.78 -4.00 -1.39
C ILE A 575 8.83 -4.10 -0.27
N GLN A 576 9.29 -5.30 0.06
CA GLN A 576 10.36 -5.48 1.05
C GLN A 576 11.69 -4.90 0.58
N GLU A 577 12.06 -5.10 -0.68
CA GLU A 577 13.27 -4.50 -1.28
C GLU A 577 13.21 -2.97 -1.27
N GLN A 578 12.08 -2.39 -1.67
CA GLN A 578 11.87 -0.93 -1.59
C GLN A 578 11.98 -0.41 -0.15
N ARG A 579 11.43 -1.15 0.83
CA ARG A 579 11.57 -0.80 2.25
C ARG A 579 13.02 -0.87 2.71
N LEU A 580 13.78 -1.88 2.30
CA LEU A 580 15.20 -2.01 2.63
C LEU A 580 16.02 -0.88 2.01
N ILE A 581 15.79 -0.55 0.73
CA ILE A 581 16.44 0.56 0.04
C ILE A 581 16.12 1.89 0.73
N ALA A 582 14.85 2.15 1.05
CA ALA A 582 14.44 3.35 1.76
C ALA A 582 15.08 3.44 3.16
N THR A 583 15.08 2.33 3.91
CA THR A 583 15.71 2.26 5.24
C THR A 583 17.20 2.55 5.15
N HIS A 584 17.90 1.94 4.19
CA HIS A 584 19.32 2.18 3.95
C HIS A 584 19.61 3.63 3.55
N TRP A 585 18.76 4.23 2.72
CA TRP A 585 18.87 5.64 2.33
C TRP A 585 18.70 6.58 3.52
N TYR A 586 17.66 6.39 4.34
CA TYR A 586 17.44 7.19 5.55
C TYR A 586 18.59 7.01 6.56
N GLN A 587 19.11 5.80 6.71
CA GLN A 587 20.24 5.53 7.58
C GLN A 587 21.52 6.21 7.09
N THR A 588 21.79 6.18 5.78
CA THR A 588 22.92 6.89 5.16
C THR A 588 22.79 8.40 5.32
N MET A 589 21.58 8.96 5.20
CA MET A 589 21.34 10.39 5.44
C MET A 589 21.53 10.77 6.91
N LEU A 590 21.08 9.94 7.84
CA LEU A 590 21.29 10.11 9.28
C LEU A 590 22.77 10.05 9.65
N GLU A 591 23.53 9.11 9.10
CA GLU A 591 24.99 9.01 9.30
C GLU A 591 25.71 10.24 8.74
N ARG A 592 25.35 10.72 7.55
CA ARG A 592 25.91 11.96 6.97
C ARG A 592 25.61 13.21 7.80
N HIS A 593 24.42 13.29 8.40
CA HIS A 593 24.08 14.40 9.30
C HIS A 593 24.74 14.25 10.69
N GLY A 594 24.92 13.03 11.19
CA GLY A 594 25.66 12.74 12.42
C GLY A 594 27.14 13.11 12.31
N ASP A 595 27.77 12.83 11.16
CA ASP A 595 29.15 13.21 10.88
C ASP A 595 29.31 14.73 10.66
N ALA A 596 28.34 15.40 10.05
CA ALA A 596 28.34 16.86 9.93
C ALA A 596 28.20 17.56 11.30
N SER A 597 27.43 16.98 12.23
CA SER A 597 27.30 17.47 13.61
C SER A 597 28.55 17.19 14.46
N SER A 598 29.24 16.07 14.19
CA SER A 598 30.52 15.73 14.83
C SER A 598 31.69 16.58 14.31
N ARG A 599 31.66 17.00 13.03
CA ARG A 599 32.64 17.94 12.46
C ARG A 599 32.38 19.39 12.88
N SER A 600 31.13 19.82 13.05
CA SER A 600 30.83 21.18 13.54
C SER A 600 31.19 21.38 15.01
N SER A 601 31.16 20.30 15.81
CA SER A 601 31.60 20.32 17.22
C SER A 601 33.12 20.22 17.39
N GLN A 602 33.88 19.72 16.41
CA GLN A 602 35.35 19.80 16.41
C GLN A 602 35.90 21.16 15.95
N ILE A 603 35.20 21.90 15.08
CA ILE A 603 35.67 23.20 14.58
C ILE A 603 35.49 24.32 15.63
N ASN A 604 34.53 24.19 16.56
CA ASN A 604 34.34 25.16 17.66
C ASN A 604 35.10 24.82 18.96
N GLY A 605 35.80 23.69 19.03
CA GLY A 605 36.55 23.25 20.22
C GLY A 605 38.08 23.44 20.14
N GLY A 606 38.63 23.79 18.98
CA GLY A 606 40.07 23.82 18.72
C GLY A 606 40.62 25.23 18.49
N ASN A 607 40.48 26.14 19.46
CA ASN A 607 41.17 27.43 19.41
C ASN A 607 41.75 27.80 20.78
N LYS A 608 42.57 26.90 21.32
CA LYS A 608 43.53 27.16 22.41
C LYS A 608 44.67 26.15 22.27
N ASN A 609 45.88 26.68 22.12
CA ASN A 609 47.19 26.00 22.06
C ASN A 609 47.58 25.38 20.72
N ILE A 610 48.16 26.17 19.80
CA ILE A 610 49.36 25.78 19.05
C ILE A 610 50.20 27.05 18.78
N PHE A 611 51.08 27.38 19.70
CA PHE A 611 52.35 28.06 19.45
C PHE A 611 53.42 27.07 19.91
N GLU A 612 54.53 26.97 19.17
CA GLU A 612 55.64 26.01 19.30
C GLU A 612 55.43 24.65 18.62
N GLU A 613 55.76 24.56 17.34
CA GLU A 613 57.02 23.91 16.93
C GLU A 613 57.29 24.21 15.46
N SER A 614 58.46 24.79 15.22
CA SER A 614 59.03 24.98 13.89
C SER A 614 60.23 24.04 13.81
N GLN A 615 60.31 23.22 12.75
CA GLN A 615 61.49 23.03 11.89
C GLN A 615 61.39 21.76 11.01
N GLN A 616 61.39 22.02 9.69
CA GLN A 616 62.02 21.24 8.60
C GLN A 616 61.50 19.84 8.18
N PRO A 617 61.84 19.36 6.96
CA PRO A 617 61.77 20.04 5.66
C PRO A 617 61.11 19.18 4.55
N LEU A 618 60.91 19.82 3.41
CA LEU A 618 60.51 19.31 2.09
C LEU A 618 61.10 17.93 1.71
N SER A 619 60.24 16.99 1.28
CA SER A 619 60.60 16.04 0.22
C SER A 619 59.40 15.44 -0.52
N SER A 620 59.46 15.58 -1.85
CA SER A 620 59.02 14.63 -2.89
C SER A 620 57.54 14.24 -3.03
N ARG A 621 56.91 14.85 -4.05
CA ARG A 621 56.13 14.20 -5.14
C ARG A 621 56.46 12.70 -5.32
N PRO A 622 55.49 11.85 -5.73
CA PRO A 622 55.20 11.82 -7.16
C PRO A 622 53.71 11.66 -7.52
N SER A 623 53.45 12.15 -8.72
CA SER A 623 52.25 12.02 -9.52
C SER A 623 52.19 10.69 -10.28
N THR A 624 50.95 10.24 -10.51
CA THR A 624 50.42 9.49 -11.67
C THR A 624 50.99 8.12 -12.04
N SER A 625 50.09 7.13 -12.11
CA SER A 625 49.95 6.31 -13.33
C SER A 625 48.53 5.75 -13.45
N LEU A 626 47.93 6.01 -14.62
CA LEU A 626 46.81 5.25 -15.16
C LEU A 626 47.17 3.76 -15.31
N SER A 627 46.20 2.88 -15.12
CA SER A 627 46.09 1.67 -15.94
C SER A 627 44.64 1.24 -16.08
N THR A 628 44.12 1.46 -17.28
CA THR A 628 42.99 0.76 -17.89
C THR A 628 43.22 -0.74 -17.88
N THR A 629 42.20 -1.52 -17.53
CA THR A 629 41.97 -2.84 -18.14
C THR A 629 40.52 -3.26 -17.96
N SER A 630 39.81 -3.29 -19.08
CA SER A 630 38.61 -4.07 -19.29
C SER A 630 38.96 -5.56 -19.31
N ALA A 631 38.21 -6.40 -18.60
CA ALA A 631 37.92 -7.76 -19.04
C ALA A 631 36.70 -8.27 -18.26
N ALA A 632 35.65 -8.58 -19.00
CA ALA A 632 34.55 -9.42 -18.56
C ALA A 632 35.04 -10.87 -18.45
N THR A 633 34.60 -11.58 -17.41
CA THR A 633 34.32 -13.02 -17.47
C THR A 633 33.28 -13.37 -16.40
N GLU A 634 32.25 -14.05 -16.86
CA GLU A 634 31.27 -14.84 -16.09
C GLU A 634 31.96 -15.81 -15.12
N SER A 635 31.31 -16.10 -13.99
CA SER A 635 31.25 -17.45 -13.38
C SER A 635 30.71 -17.38 -11.94
N THR A 636 29.64 -18.16 -11.69
CA THR A 636 29.21 -18.87 -10.46
C THR A 636 29.29 -18.15 -9.10
N GLY A 637 28.26 -18.14 -8.26
CA GLY A 637 27.49 -19.30 -7.83
C GLY A 637 28.13 -19.97 -6.60
N GLY A 638 27.78 -19.49 -5.39
CA GLY A 638 27.79 -20.32 -4.17
C GLY A 638 28.67 -19.87 -3.00
N PHE A 639 28.10 -20.07 -1.80
CA PHE A 639 28.68 -20.07 -0.44
C PHE A 639 28.87 -18.68 0.21
N ILE A 640 28.39 -18.33 1.42
CA ILE A 640 27.85 -19.02 2.63
C ILE A 640 27.10 -17.95 3.46
N ARG A 641 25.84 -18.13 3.87
CA ARG A 641 25.40 -18.73 5.16
C ARG A 641 26.14 -18.25 6.42
N GLN A 642 25.72 -17.13 6.99
CA GLN A 642 25.77 -16.82 8.45
C GLN A 642 25.02 -15.47 8.58
N ALA A 643 23.82 -15.38 9.14
CA ALA A 643 23.52 -15.62 10.54
C ALA A 643 22.01 -15.83 10.74
N SER A 644 21.60 -17.09 10.91
CA SER A 644 20.37 -17.44 11.63
C SER A 644 20.81 -18.14 12.92
N ARG A 645 20.93 -17.37 14.01
CA ARG A 645 20.94 -17.88 15.40
C ARG A 645 20.90 -16.70 16.36
N ARG A 646 19.70 -16.39 16.85
CA ARG A 646 19.32 -15.82 18.16
C ARG A 646 18.13 -14.90 17.97
N PHE A 647 16.94 -15.39 18.28
CA PHE A 647 15.93 -14.75 19.13
C PHE A 647 14.66 -15.61 19.06
N GLY A 648 14.65 -16.65 19.88
CA GLY A 648 13.44 -17.35 20.28
C GLY A 648 13.60 -17.67 21.76
N ILE A 649 12.80 -17.05 22.61
CA ILE A 649 12.30 -17.51 23.93
C ILE A 649 11.49 -16.33 24.56
N PHE A 650 10.35 -16.70 25.17
CA PHE A 650 9.28 -15.91 25.83
C PHE A 650 8.24 -15.29 24.87
N ASN A 651 6.93 -15.56 24.95
CA ASN A 651 6.11 -15.99 26.08
C ASN A 651 4.92 -16.86 25.65
N LYS A 652 4.70 -17.94 26.43
CA LYS A 652 3.46 -18.71 26.54
C LYS A 652 2.88 -18.37 27.92
N LYS A 653 1.64 -17.84 27.98
CA LYS A 653 0.62 -18.01 29.05
C LYS A 653 -0.43 -16.89 29.00
N ASN A 654 -1.54 -17.14 28.32
CA ASN A 654 -2.87 -17.47 28.86
C ASN A 654 -3.90 -17.31 27.77
#